data_AF-A0A8T4JMV2-F1
#
_entry.id   AF-A0A8T4JMV2-F1
#
_cell.length_a   1.000
_cell.length_b   1.000
_cell.length_c   1.000
_cell.angle_alpha   90.00
_cell.angle_beta   90.00
_cell.angle_gamma   90.00
#
_symmetry.space_group_name_H-M   'P 1'
#
loop_
_entity.id
_entity.type
_entity.pdbx_description
1 polymer ?
#
loop_
_entity_poly.entity_id
_entity_poly.type
_entity_poly.pdbx_seq_one_letter_code
_entity_poly.pdbx_strand_id
1 'polypeptide(L)'
;MRKDKQQFFEKKNSGFSLITVMVSVSFIAIMGLLVLYLSLNNFQMKHTDIKGKDSFYTAEQALEEIRLGLQQDVGDAMSRAYIKVMETYNRESSTDAVLDEVRQQDFEAEFLAQIQKLLRGGEDDNSPTLKKGYYSLSHLKDYLDLPHNSAFDPEKETLLVTTPASSGGYSREPLMEVTTTAQATSRNLTAGILLRNLKVVYVDPQGLASVIETDIALGIPKVQFPTPSTLPDLMNMIIVANGGIICQGKKGAQTTISGSIYAGTITGETALAKEPDTSLWLQPDADLAITAGDKVVTENEIRADKGSSFAARTGVNLWAKGLRLSSASVQLLGTTYFADDLTVERGTGSAVTIQGEYYGYGYPTTARADSSRNKNRYDKLSDADVSSAIIVNGRDTTLDLSGVQKMLLAGRSYVSSSAYSSANRQNADVLTGDSITVKGTQLAYLVPSALLKTAGVTAGNPMSYQEYQNSGLSGKDETDMVYWDEPVSAWGGQTLREIGVDSAKPIQTVFYNDNGGYVYFYLNFTDDQAASDFMQQYYGQNASQKAKMDRYLSFYFGENAGVTVKDPDSYLRYVTNGNVLTYDGNHAEGNLLDATDAAGSDKLTQEEINLQNSWYALNRKMITSADLLNGAVDEGNGRSHDETDESQSVFDNLVNEAQMKKFLSDREPVSRVYTFTASADNGGLQAMFCDNSQTLKINQAMADKLRLVITTGDVQIGENVQFKGIIMAKGRITLCAGAQLESAPLEAARVFQGVMTDQDATVSPRDFFWEGDKYVLGNSTSAGDDSQNADVYDLADYVSYKNWRKE
;
A
#
# COMPACT_ATOMS: atom_id res chain seq x y z
N MET A 1 64.14 73.01 -103.67
CA MET A 1 63.51 71.82 -104.31
C MET A 1 62.99 70.94 -103.18
N ARG A 2 61.75 70.48 -103.04
CA ARG A 2 60.43 70.50 -103.70
C ARG A 2 59.41 70.40 -102.53
N LYS A 3 58.39 71.26 -102.40
CA LYS A 3 56.96 71.01 -102.75
C LYS A 3 56.42 69.66 -102.20
N ASP A 4 55.33 69.57 -101.42
CA ASP A 4 54.02 70.24 -101.57
C ASP A 4 53.20 70.34 -100.26
N LYS A 5 52.30 71.34 -100.26
CA LYS A 5 51.21 71.56 -99.30
C LYS A 5 49.98 70.73 -99.72
N GLN A 6 49.26 70.17 -98.75
CA GLN A 6 47.83 69.88 -98.87
C GLN A 6 47.11 70.27 -97.56
N GLN A 7 46.23 71.27 -97.64
CA GLN A 7 45.22 71.60 -96.65
C GLN A 7 43.88 70.96 -97.09
N PHE A 8 43.16 70.33 -96.16
CA PHE A 8 41.73 70.01 -96.31
C PHE A 8 40.98 70.34 -95.02
N PHE A 9 39.73 70.76 -95.21
CA PHE A 9 38.88 71.60 -94.35
C PHE A 9 38.33 70.95 -93.07
N GLU A 10 38.19 71.75 -92.02
CA GLU A 10 37.38 71.47 -90.82
C GLU A 10 35.87 71.35 -91.15
N LYS A 11 35.21 70.32 -90.59
CA LYS A 11 33.75 70.28 -90.39
C LYS A 11 33.46 70.26 -88.88
N LYS A 12 32.87 71.34 -88.36
CA LYS A 12 32.37 71.43 -86.97
C LYS A 12 31.04 70.67 -86.83
N ASN A 13 31.05 69.55 -86.10
CA ASN A 13 29.86 68.79 -85.68
C ASN A 13 29.52 69.08 -84.21
N SER A 14 29.04 70.29 -83.87
CA SER A 14 28.71 70.67 -82.49
C SER A 14 27.24 70.43 -82.08
N GLY A 15 26.36 69.98 -82.99
CA GLY A 15 24.94 69.70 -82.70
C GLY A 15 24.59 68.22 -82.46
N PHE A 16 25.22 67.29 -83.18
CA PHE A 16 24.99 65.85 -83.06
C PHE A 16 25.51 65.28 -81.73
N SER A 17 26.53 65.91 -81.15
CA SER A 17 27.05 65.52 -79.83
C SER A 17 26.05 65.83 -78.70
N LEU A 18 25.31 66.95 -78.76
CA LEU A 18 24.36 67.33 -77.70
C LEU A 18 23.12 66.42 -77.65
N ILE A 19 22.56 66.05 -78.81
CA ILE A 19 21.40 65.14 -78.89
C ILE A 19 21.79 63.74 -78.45
N THR A 20 22.96 63.25 -78.87
CA THR A 20 23.49 61.96 -78.40
C THR A 20 23.66 61.96 -76.88
N VAL A 21 24.17 63.05 -76.30
CA VAL A 21 24.30 63.20 -74.83
C VAL A 21 22.92 63.22 -74.14
N MET A 22 21.92 63.94 -74.67
CA MET A 22 20.57 63.95 -74.08
C MET A 22 19.87 62.59 -74.14
N VAL A 23 19.99 61.87 -75.27
CA VAL A 23 19.42 60.53 -75.41
C VAL A 23 20.16 59.54 -74.50
N SER A 24 21.48 59.64 -74.37
CA SER A 24 22.27 58.84 -73.42
C SER A 24 21.88 59.11 -71.97
N VAL A 25 21.71 60.37 -71.57
CA VAL A 25 21.27 60.73 -70.20
C VAL A 25 19.85 60.25 -69.93
N SER A 26 18.94 60.37 -70.90
CA SER A 26 17.57 59.88 -70.79
C SER A 26 17.51 58.36 -70.68
N PHE A 27 18.36 57.65 -71.45
CA PHE A 27 18.48 56.19 -71.36
C PHE A 27 19.05 55.74 -70.01
N ILE A 28 20.06 56.44 -69.49
CA ILE A 28 20.59 56.20 -68.14
C ILE A 28 19.53 56.48 -67.07
N ALA A 29 18.73 57.53 -67.22
CA ALA A 29 17.64 57.86 -66.29
C ALA A 29 16.53 56.80 -66.31
N ILE A 30 16.12 56.32 -67.50
CA ILE A 30 15.12 55.25 -67.64
C ILE A 30 15.67 53.93 -67.09
N MET A 31 16.94 53.59 -67.36
CA MET A 31 17.61 52.42 -66.77
C MET A 31 17.66 52.53 -65.24
N GLY A 32 17.99 53.70 -64.71
CA GLY A 32 17.99 53.97 -63.27
C GLY A 32 16.61 53.76 -62.64
N LEU A 33 15.56 54.27 -63.29
CA LEU A 33 14.16 54.09 -62.88
C LEU A 33 13.70 52.64 -62.96
N LEU A 34 14.13 51.89 -63.98
CA LEU A 34 13.82 50.47 -64.13
C LEU A 34 14.50 49.63 -63.05
N VAL A 35 15.75 49.93 -62.72
CA VAL A 35 16.47 49.30 -61.60
C VAL A 35 15.80 49.63 -60.27
N LEU A 36 15.38 50.89 -60.05
CA LEU A 36 14.61 51.30 -58.87
C LEU A 36 13.26 50.58 -58.77
N TYR A 37 12.52 50.43 -59.88
CA TYR A 37 11.25 49.72 -59.93
C TYR A 37 11.41 48.22 -59.66
N LEU A 38 12.41 47.57 -60.27
CA LEU A 38 12.77 46.18 -59.98
C LEU A 38 13.19 46.01 -58.53
N SER A 39 13.95 46.97 -57.98
CA SER A 39 14.35 46.96 -56.56
C SER A 39 13.16 47.17 -55.63
N LEU A 40 12.19 48.01 -56.00
CA LEU A 40 10.97 48.26 -55.20
C LEU A 40 10.05 47.04 -55.22
N ASN A 41 9.88 46.40 -56.37
CA ASN A 41 9.12 45.15 -56.48
C ASN A 41 9.83 43.99 -55.77
N ASN A 42 11.16 43.90 -55.84
CA ASN A 42 11.92 42.92 -55.07
C ASN A 42 11.79 43.19 -53.56
N PHE A 43 11.84 44.47 -53.14
CA PHE A 43 11.58 44.87 -51.76
C PHE A 43 10.17 44.52 -51.31
N GLN A 44 9.14 44.81 -52.12
CA GLN A 44 7.75 44.44 -51.82
C GLN A 44 7.56 42.92 -51.77
N MET A 45 8.13 42.16 -52.71
CA MET A 45 8.10 40.69 -52.67
C MET A 45 8.79 40.15 -51.42
N LYS A 46 9.94 40.72 -51.04
CA LYS A 46 10.69 40.30 -49.85
C LYS A 46 9.98 40.72 -48.56
N HIS A 47 9.34 41.88 -48.54
CA HIS A 47 8.50 42.35 -47.43
C HIS A 47 7.25 41.48 -47.25
N THR A 48 6.59 41.09 -48.35
CA THR A 48 5.48 40.13 -48.34
C THR A 48 5.94 38.73 -47.97
N ASP A 49 7.13 38.29 -48.39
CA ASP A 49 7.72 37.00 -47.98
C ASP A 49 8.08 36.96 -46.49
N ILE A 50 8.60 38.06 -45.93
CA ILE A 50 8.87 38.19 -44.49
C ILE A 50 7.55 38.18 -43.71
N LYS A 51 6.56 38.97 -44.12
CA LYS A 51 5.27 39.02 -43.45
C LYS A 51 4.44 37.75 -43.58
N GLY A 52 4.49 37.08 -44.74
CA GLY A 52 3.88 35.77 -44.92
C GLY A 52 4.45 34.75 -43.94
N LYS A 53 5.76 34.80 -43.67
CA LYS A 53 6.39 33.98 -42.62
C LYS A 53 5.85 34.33 -41.23
N ASP A 54 5.69 35.61 -40.90
CA ASP A 54 5.10 36.06 -39.62
C ASP A 54 3.66 35.53 -39.41
N SER A 55 2.82 35.57 -40.44
CA SER A 55 1.45 35.03 -40.37
C SER A 55 1.44 33.50 -40.25
N PHE A 56 2.38 32.79 -40.90
CA PHE A 56 2.56 31.35 -40.69
C PHE A 56 3.07 31.02 -39.28
N TYR A 57 3.98 31.80 -38.71
CA TYR A 57 4.44 31.61 -37.33
C TYR A 57 3.28 31.74 -36.33
N THR A 58 2.33 32.63 -36.59
CA THR A 58 1.14 32.81 -35.74
C THR A 58 0.16 31.64 -35.89
N ALA A 59 -0.05 31.12 -37.11
CA ALA A 59 -0.84 29.91 -37.33
C ALA A 59 -0.17 28.65 -36.71
N GLU A 60 1.16 28.56 -36.76
CA GLU A 60 1.94 27.52 -36.09
C GLU A 60 1.84 27.64 -34.57
N GLN A 61 1.86 28.85 -34.02
CA GLN A 61 1.69 29.08 -32.60
C GLN A 61 0.33 28.55 -32.11
N ALA A 62 -0.76 28.85 -32.81
CA ALA A 62 -2.09 28.31 -32.48
C ALA A 62 -2.12 26.77 -32.49
N LEU A 63 -1.36 26.14 -33.39
CA LEU A 63 -1.27 24.70 -33.45
C LEU A 63 -0.38 24.12 -32.34
N GLU A 64 0.70 24.81 -31.96
CA GLU A 64 1.52 24.44 -30.80
C GLU A 64 0.73 24.60 -29.49
N GLU A 65 -0.15 25.60 -29.36
CA GLU A 65 -1.07 25.73 -28.22
C GLU A 65 -2.04 24.54 -28.14
N ILE A 66 -2.62 24.12 -29.28
CA ILE A 66 -3.43 22.89 -29.36
C ILE A 66 -2.59 21.65 -28.98
N ARG A 67 -1.34 21.58 -29.45
CA ARG A 67 -0.42 20.48 -29.12
C ARG A 67 -0.12 20.43 -27.62
N LEU A 68 0.10 21.57 -26.98
CA LEU A 68 0.33 21.67 -25.53
C LEU A 68 -0.92 21.24 -24.74
N GLY A 69 -2.11 21.68 -25.15
CA GLY A 69 -3.38 21.23 -24.55
C GLY A 69 -3.60 19.72 -24.70
N LEU A 70 -3.26 19.17 -25.87
CA LEU A 70 -3.31 17.73 -26.09
C LEU A 70 -2.26 16.95 -25.28
N GLN A 71 -1.08 17.52 -25.02
CA GLN A 71 -0.10 16.93 -24.10
C GLN A 71 -0.65 16.88 -22.67
N GLN A 72 -1.39 17.91 -22.24
CA GLN A 72 -2.08 17.91 -20.95
C GLN A 72 -3.17 16.83 -20.89
N ASP A 73 -4.00 16.68 -21.93
CA ASP A 73 -5.00 15.60 -22.02
C ASP A 73 -4.36 14.20 -21.96
N VAL A 74 -3.22 14.01 -22.65
CA VAL A 74 -2.43 12.76 -22.56
C VAL A 74 -1.94 12.52 -21.14
N GLY A 75 -1.44 13.56 -20.45
CA GLY A 75 -1.02 13.48 -19.05
C GLY A 75 -2.15 13.13 -18.08
N ASP A 76 -3.31 13.77 -18.23
CA ASP A 76 -4.50 13.53 -17.40
C ASP A 76 -5.07 12.13 -17.62
N ALA A 77 -5.18 11.69 -18.88
CA ALA A 77 -5.62 10.33 -19.22
C ALA A 77 -4.63 9.28 -18.71
N MET A 78 -3.32 9.53 -18.83
CA MET A 78 -2.26 8.66 -18.31
C MET A 78 -2.37 8.52 -16.79
N SER A 79 -2.55 9.63 -16.06
CA SER A 79 -2.71 9.61 -14.60
C SER A 79 -3.93 8.81 -14.15
N ARG A 80 -5.09 9.02 -14.79
CA ARG A 80 -6.35 8.30 -14.47
C ARG A 80 -6.25 6.81 -14.77
N ALA A 81 -5.70 6.45 -15.93
CA ALA A 81 -5.50 5.05 -16.30
C ALA A 81 -4.49 4.36 -15.37
N TYR A 82 -3.42 5.05 -14.98
CA TYR A 82 -2.44 4.53 -14.03
C TYR A 82 -3.06 4.25 -12.65
N ILE A 83 -3.81 5.21 -12.10
CA ILE A 83 -4.52 5.03 -10.81
C ILE A 83 -5.48 3.83 -10.89
N LYS A 84 -6.23 3.70 -11.99
CA LYS A 84 -7.17 2.59 -12.17
C LYS A 84 -6.49 1.22 -12.15
N VAL A 85 -5.34 1.10 -12.82
CA VAL A 85 -4.55 -0.14 -12.82
C VAL A 85 -3.94 -0.40 -11.43
N MET A 86 -3.53 0.65 -10.70
CA MET A 86 -3.07 0.54 -9.30
C MET A 86 -4.17 0.07 -8.33
N GLU A 87 -5.43 0.48 -8.53
CA GLU A 87 -6.55 -0.01 -7.72
C GLU A 87 -6.77 -1.53 -7.86
N THR A 88 -6.42 -2.09 -9.02
CA THR A 88 -6.54 -3.53 -9.31
C THR A 88 -5.21 -4.27 -9.27
N TYR A 89 -4.16 -3.65 -8.74
CA TYR A 89 -2.77 -4.13 -8.77
C TYR A 89 -2.57 -5.55 -8.21
N ASN A 90 -3.38 -5.91 -7.20
CA ASN A 90 -3.35 -7.20 -6.49
C ASN A 90 -4.36 -8.23 -7.02
N ARG A 91 -4.96 -8.06 -8.21
CA ARG A 91 -5.82 -9.10 -8.79
C ARG A 91 -5.00 -10.32 -9.21
N GLU A 92 -5.31 -11.48 -8.62
CA GLU A 92 -4.82 -12.77 -9.12
C GLU A 92 -5.39 -13.05 -10.53
N SER A 93 -4.53 -13.33 -11.52
CA SER A 93 -4.99 -13.81 -12.82
C SER A 93 -5.16 -15.33 -12.79
N SER A 94 -6.35 -15.82 -13.12
CA SER A 94 -6.67 -17.25 -13.21
C SER A 94 -6.13 -17.94 -14.48
N THR A 95 -5.14 -17.36 -15.14
CA THR A 95 -4.56 -17.79 -16.42
C THR A 95 -3.06 -17.56 -16.41
N ASP A 96 -2.29 -18.47 -17.02
CA ASP A 96 -0.81 -18.52 -17.23
C ASP A 96 -0.17 -17.27 -17.90
N ALA A 97 -0.89 -16.14 -17.98
CA ALA A 97 -0.36 -14.90 -18.55
C ALA A 97 0.56 -14.18 -17.55
N VAL A 98 1.65 -13.62 -18.04
CA VAL A 98 2.56 -12.77 -17.26
C VAL A 98 1.78 -11.55 -16.75
N LEU A 99 1.72 -11.34 -15.44
CA LEU A 99 0.92 -10.28 -14.80
C LEU A 99 1.21 -8.88 -15.35
N ASP A 100 2.46 -8.62 -15.75
CA ASP A 100 2.86 -7.34 -16.34
C ASP A 100 2.27 -7.13 -17.75
N GLU A 101 2.09 -8.19 -18.54
CA GLU A 101 1.43 -8.10 -19.84
C GLU A 101 -0.07 -7.81 -19.69
N VAL A 102 -0.71 -8.40 -18.67
CA VAL A 102 -2.12 -8.14 -18.35
C VAL A 102 -2.31 -6.68 -17.87
N ARG A 103 -1.44 -6.20 -16.98
CA ARG A 103 -1.47 -4.81 -16.50
C ARG A 103 -1.23 -3.80 -17.62
N GLN A 104 -0.31 -4.12 -18.54
CA GLN A 104 -0.05 -3.28 -19.70
C GLN A 104 -1.26 -3.24 -20.65
N GLN A 105 -1.97 -4.36 -20.82
CA GLN A 105 -3.21 -4.40 -21.60
C GLN A 105 -4.35 -3.64 -20.94
N ASP A 106 -4.52 -3.77 -19.63
CA ASP A 106 -5.53 -3.03 -18.86
C ASP A 106 -5.27 -1.52 -18.87
N PHE A 107 -4.00 -1.12 -18.74
CA PHE A 107 -3.59 0.27 -18.89
C PHE A 107 -3.91 0.81 -20.27
N GLU A 108 -3.55 0.07 -21.32
CA GLU A 108 -3.80 0.48 -22.69
C GLU A 108 -5.30 0.69 -22.93
N ALA A 109 -6.12 -0.26 -22.47
CA ALA A 109 -7.57 -0.19 -22.62
C ALA A 109 -8.16 1.03 -21.89
N GLU A 110 -7.75 1.26 -20.64
CA GLU A 110 -8.24 2.37 -19.83
C GLU A 110 -7.74 3.72 -20.34
N PHE A 111 -6.46 3.82 -20.73
CA PHE A 111 -5.86 5.02 -21.30
C PHE A 111 -6.62 5.46 -22.57
N LEU A 112 -6.83 4.53 -23.51
CA LEU A 112 -7.55 4.82 -24.74
C LEU A 112 -9.01 5.25 -24.47
N ALA A 113 -9.67 4.64 -23.47
CA ALA A 113 -11.02 5.03 -23.08
C ALA A 113 -11.07 6.45 -22.49
N GLN A 114 -10.14 6.79 -21.59
CA GLN A 114 -10.07 8.11 -20.95
C GLN A 114 -9.73 9.22 -21.95
N ILE A 115 -8.72 9.02 -22.80
CA ILE A 115 -8.34 10.03 -23.79
C ILE A 115 -9.40 10.20 -24.88
N GLN A 116 -10.09 9.12 -25.27
CA GLN A 116 -11.25 9.20 -26.18
C GLN A 116 -12.38 10.04 -25.58
N LYS A 117 -12.64 9.93 -24.27
CA LYS A 117 -13.65 10.72 -23.58
C LYS A 117 -13.28 12.20 -23.51
N LEU A 118 -12.02 12.51 -23.19
CA LEU A 118 -11.51 13.90 -23.14
C LEU A 118 -11.62 14.58 -24.51
N LEU A 119 -11.14 13.93 -25.57
CA LEU A 119 -11.18 14.46 -26.95
C LEU A 119 -12.60 14.68 -27.49
N ARG A 120 -13.61 14.10 -26.86
CA ARG A 120 -15.03 14.30 -27.16
C ARG A 120 -15.67 15.41 -26.32
N GLY A 121 -14.90 16.16 -25.53
CA GLY A 121 -15.41 17.20 -24.62
C GLY A 121 -16.17 16.60 -23.42
N GLY A 122 -15.83 15.37 -23.02
CA GLY A 122 -16.49 14.65 -21.93
C GLY A 122 -17.78 13.91 -22.34
N GLU A 123 -18.17 13.95 -23.61
CA GLU A 123 -19.38 13.31 -24.13
C GLU A 123 -19.19 11.82 -24.47
N ASP A 124 -20.18 11.00 -24.08
CA ASP A 124 -20.20 9.56 -24.32
C ASP A 124 -20.46 9.22 -25.81
N ASP A 125 -20.29 7.94 -26.16
CA ASP A 125 -20.57 7.42 -27.51
C ASP A 125 -22.03 7.56 -27.96
N ASN A 126 -22.96 7.76 -27.02
CA ASN A 126 -24.41 7.91 -27.26
C ASN A 126 -24.89 9.37 -27.30
N SER A 127 -23.96 10.33 -27.36
CA SER A 127 -24.30 11.75 -27.37
C SER A 127 -25.13 12.16 -28.61
N PRO A 128 -26.19 12.98 -28.45
CA PRO A 128 -26.95 13.52 -29.58
C PRO A 128 -26.21 14.64 -30.33
N THR A 129 -25.15 15.21 -29.75
CA THR A 129 -24.39 16.36 -30.27
C THR A 129 -23.12 15.95 -31.03
N LEU A 130 -22.49 14.83 -30.67
CA LEU A 130 -21.27 14.33 -31.31
C LEU A 130 -21.36 12.84 -31.67
N LYS A 131 -21.31 12.52 -32.97
CA LYS A 131 -21.34 11.14 -33.48
C LYS A 131 -20.17 10.30 -32.91
N LYS A 132 -20.36 8.98 -32.78
CA LYS A 132 -19.29 8.04 -32.40
C LYS A 132 -18.13 8.06 -33.41
N GLY A 133 -16.90 8.13 -32.92
CA GLY A 133 -15.69 8.18 -33.75
C GLY A 133 -15.30 9.58 -34.26
N TYR A 134 -15.85 10.63 -33.66
CA TYR A 134 -15.53 12.03 -33.96
C TYR A 134 -14.97 12.72 -32.71
N TYR A 135 -14.05 13.65 -32.91
CA TYR A 135 -13.50 14.51 -31.85
C TYR A 135 -14.18 15.89 -31.86
N SER A 136 -14.12 16.58 -30.72
CA SER A 136 -14.73 17.89 -30.56
C SER A 136 -13.77 19.01 -30.97
N LEU A 137 -14.15 19.77 -32.00
CA LEU A 137 -13.45 21.00 -32.38
C LEU A 137 -13.63 22.12 -31.36
N SER A 138 -14.66 22.09 -30.52
CA SER A 138 -14.81 23.08 -29.44
C SER A 138 -13.79 22.81 -28.34
N HIS A 139 -13.60 21.53 -27.95
CA HIS A 139 -12.60 21.13 -26.98
C HIS A 139 -11.18 21.56 -27.39
N LEU A 140 -10.80 21.39 -28.66
CA LEU A 140 -9.50 21.87 -29.15
C LEU A 140 -9.37 23.40 -29.19
N LYS A 141 -10.49 24.13 -29.32
CA LYS A 141 -10.47 25.60 -29.30
C LYS A 141 -10.27 26.16 -27.90
N ASP A 142 -10.67 25.41 -26.87
CA ASP A 142 -10.49 25.81 -25.48
C ASP A 142 -8.99 25.85 -25.07
N TYR A 143 -8.11 25.26 -25.88
CA TYR A 143 -6.64 25.32 -25.71
C TYR A 143 -5.98 26.57 -26.29
N LEU A 144 -6.72 27.41 -27.01
CA LEU A 144 -6.15 28.57 -27.68
C LEU A 144 -6.11 29.78 -26.73
N ASP A 145 -4.90 30.19 -26.36
CA ASP A 145 -4.64 31.40 -25.58
C ASP A 145 -4.35 32.60 -26.48
N LEU A 146 -3.93 32.37 -27.73
CA LEU A 146 -3.62 33.39 -28.71
C LEU A 146 -4.73 34.46 -28.89
N PRO A 147 -6.03 34.10 -28.98
CA PRO A 147 -7.13 35.07 -29.08
C PRO A 147 -7.34 35.92 -27.82
N HIS A 148 -6.77 35.51 -26.69
CA HIS A 148 -6.87 36.18 -25.39
C HIS A 148 -5.64 37.04 -25.06
N ASN A 149 -4.63 37.05 -25.94
CA ASN A 149 -3.44 37.87 -25.78
C ASN A 149 -3.73 39.34 -26.12
N SER A 150 -3.22 40.27 -25.30
CA SER A 150 -3.28 41.73 -25.54
C SER A 150 -2.73 42.21 -26.88
N ALA A 151 -1.90 41.40 -27.55
CA ALA A 151 -1.35 41.68 -28.87
C ALA A 151 -2.28 41.27 -30.03
N PHE A 152 -3.29 40.43 -29.78
CA PHE A 152 -4.28 40.00 -30.78
C PHE A 152 -5.43 41.01 -30.85
N ASP A 153 -5.70 41.54 -32.03
CA ASP A 153 -6.79 42.52 -32.25
C ASP A 153 -8.00 41.80 -32.89
N PRO A 154 -9.04 41.46 -32.13
CA PRO A 154 -10.19 40.70 -32.64
C PRO A 154 -11.02 41.47 -33.69
N GLU A 155 -10.82 42.79 -33.86
CA GLU A 155 -11.46 43.56 -34.93
C GLU A 155 -10.66 43.54 -36.24
N LYS A 156 -9.39 43.12 -36.22
CA LYS A 156 -8.50 43.13 -37.40
C LYS A 156 -7.95 41.76 -37.77
N GLU A 157 -7.85 40.84 -36.83
CA GLU A 157 -7.25 39.52 -37.00
C GLU A 157 -8.32 38.42 -36.81
N THR A 158 -8.12 37.27 -37.45
CA THR A 158 -9.05 36.14 -37.31
C THR A 158 -8.29 34.84 -37.21
N LEU A 159 -8.54 34.06 -36.16
CA LEU A 159 -8.05 32.69 -36.00
C LEU A 159 -9.23 31.71 -36.05
N LEU A 160 -9.14 30.69 -36.91
CA LEU A 160 -10.18 29.69 -37.11
C LEU A 160 -9.60 28.28 -37.06
N VAL A 161 -10.08 27.47 -36.12
CA VAL A 161 -9.85 26.02 -36.08
C VAL A 161 -11.08 25.29 -36.61
N THR A 162 -10.89 24.53 -37.69
CA THR A 162 -11.96 23.87 -38.46
C THR A 162 -11.43 22.60 -39.12
N THR A 163 -12.20 22.03 -40.05
CA THR A 163 -11.77 20.94 -40.93
C THR A 163 -11.71 21.39 -42.41
N PRO A 164 -10.86 20.77 -43.25
CA PRO A 164 -10.77 21.06 -44.68
C PRO A 164 -12.10 20.85 -45.42
N ALA A 165 -12.32 21.58 -46.51
CA ALA A 165 -13.50 21.36 -47.35
C ALA A 165 -13.40 20.03 -48.14
N SER A 166 -14.53 19.37 -48.32
CA SER A 166 -14.71 18.23 -49.22
C SER A 166 -15.18 18.73 -50.60
N SER A 167 -15.03 17.89 -51.62
CA SER A 167 -15.41 18.15 -53.00
C SER A 167 -16.93 18.39 -53.09
N GLY A 168 -17.36 19.65 -53.00
CA GLY A 168 -18.79 20.02 -52.96
C GLY A 168 -19.15 21.16 -51.99
N GLY A 169 -18.18 21.72 -51.27
CA GLY A 169 -18.40 22.90 -50.39
C GLY A 169 -18.81 22.57 -48.95
N TYR A 170 -18.85 21.28 -48.57
CA TYR A 170 -19.09 20.84 -47.20
C TYR A 170 -17.76 20.56 -46.49
N SER A 171 -17.59 20.96 -45.24
CA SER A 171 -16.41 20.59 -44.45
C SER A 171 -16.31 19.07 -44.27
N ARG A 172 -15.09 18.51 -44.37
CA ARG A 172 -14.80 17.13 -43.97
C ARG A 172 -15.12 16.97 -42.50
N GLU A 173 -15.49 15.78 -42.07
CA GLU A 173 -15.82 15.60 -40.67
C GLU A 173 -14.55 15.36 -39.80
N PRO A 174 -14.54 15.80 -38.52
CA PRO A 174 -13.43 15.64 -37.58
C PRO A 174 -13.37 14.19 -37.06
N LEU A 175 -12.73 13.31 -37.83
CA LEU A 175 -12.67 11.88 -37.54
C LEU A 175 -11.57 11.54 -36.53
N MET A 176 -11.87 10.60 -35.64
CA MET A 176 -10.96 10.04 -34.66
C MET A 176 -10.84 8.53 -34.86
N GLU A 177 -9.63 8.06 -35.17
CA GLU A 177 -9.32 6.64 -35.34
C GLU A 177 -8.56 6.13 -34.12
N VAL A 178 -9.08 5.08 -33.47
CA VAL A 178 -8.45 4.43 -32.31
C VAL A 178 -7.82 3.11 -32.77
N THR A 179 -6.53 2.92 -32.53
CA THR A 179 -5.78 1.71 -32.90
C THR A 179 -5.06 1.16 -31.68
N THR A 180 -5.43 -0.07 -31.27
CA THR A 180 -4.72 -0.80 -30.19
C THR A 180 -3.35 -1.30 -30.66
N THR A 181 -2.45 -1.60 -29.72
CA THR A 181 -1.12 -2.17 -29.98
C THR A 181 -1.22 -3.49 -30.75
N ALA A 182 -2.18 -4.36 -30.40
CA ALA A 182 -2.39 -5.63 -31.10
C ALA A 182 -2.81 -5.45 -32.58
N GLN A 183 -3.66 -4.44 -32.85
CA GLN A 183 -4.08 -4.09 -34.21
C GLN A 183 -2.94 -3.41 -35.01
N ALA A 184 -2.13 -2.59 -34.34
CA ALA A 184 -0.98 -1.90 -34.92
C ALA A 184 0.06 -2.90 -35.45
N THR A 185 0.43 -3.91 -34.64
CA THR A 185 1.38 -4.97 -35.00
C THR A 185 0.89 -5.81 -36.17
N SER A 186 -0.41 -6.09 -36.24
CA SER A 186 -1.00 -6.92 -37.30
C SER A 186 -1.16 -6.18 -38.64
N ARG A 187 -1.18 -4.84 -38.64
CA ARG A 187 -1.48 -4.00 -39.82
C ARG A 187 -0.39 -3.00 -40.18
N ASN A 188 0.76 -3.02 -39.51
CA ASN A 188 1.85 -2.04 -39.67
C ASN A 188 1.37 -0.59 -39.48
N LEU A 189 0.52 -0.36 -38.46
CA LEU A 189 0.03 0.97 -38.07
C LEU A 189 0.74 1.47 -36.81
N THR A 190 0.59 2.76 -36.48
CA THR A 190 1.00 3.32 -35.19
C THR A 190 -0.13 3.13 -34.17
N ALA A 191 0.18 2.56 -32.99
CA ALA A 191 -0.80 2.41 -31.91
C ALA A 191 -1.11 3.76 -31.25
N GLY A 192 -2.38 3.97 -30.86
CA GLY A 192 -2.87 5.21 -30.25
C GLY A 192 -4.10 5.80 -30.94
N ILE A 193 -4.27 7.12 -30.85
CA ILE A 193 -5.39 7.86 -31.44
C ILE A 193 -4.89 8.77 -32.56
N LEU A 194 -5.56 8.73 -33.72
CA LEU A 194 -5.30 9.64 -34.85
C LEU A 194 -6.50 10.57 -35.06
N LEU A 195 -6.27 11.86 -34.86
CA LEU A 195 -7.20 12.94 -35.17
C LEU A 195 -6.99 13.38 -36.62
N ARG A 196 -7.98 13.15 -37.47
CA ARG A 196 -7.90 13.51 -38.89
C ARG A 196 -8.54 14.84 -39.19
N ASN A 197 -8.09 15.44 -40.29
CA ASN A 197 -8.74 16.59 -40.92
C ASN A 197 -8.72 17.86 -40.05
N LEU A 198 -7.62 18.16 -39.34
CA LEU A 198 -7.47 19.42 -38.62
C LEU A 198 -6.99 20.53 -39.58
N LYS A 199 -7.63 21.69 -39.51
CA LYS A 199 -7.28 22.88 -40.28
C LYS A 199 -7.26 24.12 -39.40
N VAL A 200 -6.13 24.81 -39.38
CA VAL A 200 -5.95 26.10 -38.70
C VAL A 200 -5.79 27.19 -39.76
N VAL A 201 -6.58 28.25 -39.66
CA VAL A 201 -6.52 29.41 -40.55
C VAL A 201 -6.29 30.66 -39.71
N TYR A 202 -5.23 31.39 -39.99
CA TYR A 202 -4.97 32.70 -39.40
C TYR A 202 -5.03 33.78 -40.48
N VAL A 203 -5.77 34.86 -40.22
CA VAL A 203 -5.87 36.03 -41.10
C VAL A 203 -5.30 37.23 -40.37
N ASP A 204 -4.30 37.86 -40.97
CA ASP A 204 -3.62 39.04 -40.41
C ASP A 204 -4.44 40.35 -40.59
N PRO A 205 -4.02 41.48 -39.98
CA PRO A 205 -4.72 42.77 -40.10
C PRO A 205 -4.79 43.33 -41.53
N GLN A 206 -4.08 42.75 -42.49
CA GLN A 206 -4.09 43.14 -43.89
C GLN A 206 -4.94 42.20 -44.77
N GLY A 207 -5.54 41.16 -44.18
CA GLY A 207 -6.42 40.21 -44.86
C GLY A 207 -5.69 39.06 -45.56
N LEU A 208 -4.41 38.82 -45.26
CA LEU A 208 -3.69 37.66 -45.77
C LEU A 208 -3.97 36.45 -44.88
N ALA A 209 -4.40 35.35 -45.50
CA ALA A 209 -4.71 34.10 -44.80
C ALA A 209 -3.54 33.11 -44.91
N SER A 210 -3.09 32.59 -43.77
CA SER A 210 -2.16 31.46 -43.66
C SER A 210 -2.93 30.22 -43.23
N VAL A 211 -2.81 29.14 -44.00
CA VAL A 211 -3.57 27.91 -43.77
C VAL A 211 -2.61 26.76 -43.46
N ILE A 212 -2.89 26.04 -42.37
CA ILE A 212 -2.19 24.80 -42.00
C ILE A 212 -3.21 23.67 -41.93
N GLU A 213 -2.96 22.59 -42.66
CA GLU A 213 -3.73 21.35 -42.59
C GLU A 213 -2.85 20.22 -42.07
N THR A 214 -3.32 19.47 -41.07
CA THR A 214 -2.57 18.37 -40.46
C THR A 214 -3.52 17.33 -39.83
N ASP A 215 -3.00 16.13 -39.63
CA ASP A 215 -3.58 15.13 -38.72
C ASP A 215 -2.70 15.08 -37.46
N ILE A 216 -3.28 14.83 -36.28
CA ILE A 216 -2.52 14.71 -35.03
C ILE A 216 -2.57 13.27 -34.54
N ALA A 217 -1.42 12.65 -34.33
CA ALA A 217 -1.29 11.32 -33.76
C ALA A 217 -0.87 11.40 -32.30
N LEU A 218 -1.67 10.77 -31.43
CA LEU A 218 -1.45 10.61 -30.00
C LEU A 218 -0.99 9.17 -29.74
N GLY A 219 0.26 9.00 -29.34
CA GLY A 219 0.84 7.70 -29.01
C GLY A 219 0.36 7.18 -27.65
N ILE A 220 0.49 5.88 -27.43
CA ILE A 220 0.23 5.25 -26.13
C ILE A 220 1.51 5.34 -25.29
N PRO A 221 1.49 5.99 -24.11
CA PRO A 221 2.63 6.04 -23.21
C PRO A 221 3.05 4.64 -22.75
N LYS A 222 4.36 4.37 -22.78
CA LYS A 222 4.91 3.15 -22.18
C LYS A 222 5.08 3.36 -20.68
N VAL A 223 4.02 3.14 -19.93
CA VAL A 223 4.09 3.26 -18.47
C VAL A 223 4.72 2.01 -17.89
N GLN A 224 5.78 2.19 -17.12
CA GLN A 224 6.25 1.14 -16.24
C GLN A 224 5.40 1.19 -14.98
N PHE A 225 4.59 0.15 -14.80
CA PHE A 225 4.02 -0.08 -13.48
C PHE A 225 5.16 -0.39 -12.52
N PRO A 226 5.07 0.04 -11.24
CA PRO A 226 5.95 -0.50 -10.24
C PRO A 226 5.79 -2.00 -10.34
N THR A 227 6.82 -2.71 -10.77
CA THR A 227 6.92 -4.12 -10.43
C THR A 227 6.88 -4.19 -8.91
N PRO A 228 6.34 -5.26 -8.32
CA PRO A 228 6.46 -5.47 -6.89
C PRO A 228 7.92 -5.23 -6.53
N SER A 229 8.18 -4.13 -5.84
CA SER A 229 9.53 -3.63 -5.70
C SER A 229 10.24 -4.54 -4.71
N THR A 230 11.45 -4.99 -5.05
CA THR A 230 12.33 -5.63 -4.07
C THR A 230 12.72 -4.64 -2.97
N LEU A 231 12.51 -3.34 -3.17
CA LEU A 231 12.81 -2.26 -2.22
C LEU A 231 11.53 -1.76 -1.54
N PRO A 232 11.48 -1.67 -0.22
CA PRO A 232 10.39 -1.02 0.48
C PRO A 232 10.31 0.48 0.18
N ASP A 233 9.13 1.03 0.42
CA ASP A 233 8.92 2.47 0.42
C ASP A 233 9.52 3.10 1.68
N LEU A 234 10.84 3.28 1.63
CA LEU A 234 11.64 3.91 2.69
C LEU A 234 11.10 5.30 3.04
N MET A 235 10.52 6.01 2.08
CA MET A 235 10.15 7.41 2.23
C MET A 235 8.85 7.60 3.00
N ASN A 236 7.94 6.62 2.97
CA ASN A 236 6.74 6.59 3.81
C ASN A 236 6.94 5.86 5.16
N MET A 237 8.10 5.25 5.39
CA MET A 237 8.47 4.68 6.68
C MET A 237 8.80 5.76 7.70
N ILE A 238 8.36 5.55 8.95
CA ILE A 238 8.58 6.48 10.04
C ILE A 238 9.37 5.86 11.18
N ILE A 239 9.08 4.60 11.50
CA ILE A 239 9.70 3.87 12.60
C ILE A 239 10.10 2.47 12.11
N VAL A 240 11.36 2.11 12.34
CA VAL A 240 11.85 0.74 12.36
C VAL A 240 12.44 0.52 13.73
N ALA A 241 11.73 -0.21 14.60
CA ALA A 241 12.16 -0.47 15.97
C ALA A 241 12.34 -1.98 16.15
N ASN A 242 13.55 -2.50 15.89
CA ASN A 242 13.78 -3.94 15.97
C ASN A 242 13.63 -4.47 17.41
N GLY A 243 13.94 -3.66 18.42
CA GLY A 243 13.65 -3.98 19.83
C GLY A 243 12.21 -3.68 20.27
N GLY A 244 11.29 -3.47 19.34
CA GLY A 244 9.89 -3.14 19.61
C GLY A 244 9.63 -1.70 20.07
N ILE A 245 8.36 -1.39 20.32
CA ILE A 245 7.88 -0.04 20.66
C ILE A 245 7.18 -0.06 22.03
N ILE A 246 7.56 0.89 22.89
CA ILE A 246 6.91 1.10 24.19
C ILE A 246 6.25 2.48 24.20
N CYS A 247 4.94 2.53 24.41
CA CYS A 247 4.21 3.77 24.60
C CYS A 247 3.96 4.00 26.09
N GLN A 248 4.49 5.10 26.63
CA GLN A 248 4.34 5.45 28.04
C GLN A 248 3.00 6.12 28.33
N GLY A 249 2.49 5.85 29.53
CA GLY A 249 1.18 6.32 29.97
C GLY A 249 1.17 7.69 30.61
N LYS A 250 0.22 8.52 30.20
CA LYS A 250 -0.19 9.75 30.90
C LYS A 250 -1.58 10.13 30.45
N LYS A 251 -2.53 10.08 31.37
CA LYS A 251 -3.93 10.39 31.10
C LYS A 251 -4.11 11.75 30.42
N GLY A 252 -4.77 11.76 29.27
CA GLY A 252 -5.07 12.97 28.49
C GLY A 252 -3.94 13.45 27.58
N ALA A 253 -2.85 12.70 27.45
CA ALA A 253 -1.76 13.00 26.52
C ALA A 253 -1.67 11.92 25.43
N GLN A 254 -2.38 12.15 24.32
CA GLN A 254 -2.39 11.22 23.19
C GLN A 254 -1.10 11.31 22.38
N THR A 255 -0.47 10.15 22.18
CA THR A 255 0.64 9.94 21.25
C THR A 255 0.07 9.59 19.88
N THR A 256 0.59 10.21 18.82
CA THR A 256 0.12 9.97 17.45
C THR A 256 1.24 9.56 16.51
N ILE A 257 0.97 8.60 15.63
CA ILE A 257 1.88 8.19 14.56
C ILE A 257 1.14 8.30 13.22
N SER A 258 1.79 8.87 12.20
CA SER A 258 1.30 8.96 10.84
C SER A 258 2.39 8.52 9.86
N GLY A 259 2.37 7.26 9.43
CA GLY A 259 3.36 6.66 8.54
C GLY A 259 3.46 5.14 8.75
N SER A 260 4.26 4.48 7.91
CA SER A 260 4.51 3.04 8.03
C SER A 260 5.46 2.72 9.19
N ILE A 261 5.11 1.73 10.02
CA ILE A 261 5.90 1.31 11.18
C ILE A 261 6.29 -0.15 11.09
N TYR A 262 7.46 -0.47 11.63
CA TYR A 262 7.86 -1.82 11.99
C TYR A 262 8.27 -1.88 13.46
N ALA A 263 7.71 -2.84 14.19
CA ALA A 263 8.09 -3.16 15.56
C ALA A 263 8.48 -4.64 15.66
N GLY A 264 9.77 -4.90 15.90
CA GLY A 264 10.26 -6.22 16.30
C GLY A 264 9.93 -6.53 17.76
N THR A 265 10.66 -7.45 18.38
CA THR A 265 10.31 -7.98 19.70
C THR A 265 10.95 -7.22 20.85
N ILE A 266 10.17 -6.89 21.88
CA ILE A 266 10.67 -6.24 23.11
C ILE A 266 11.39 -7.29 23.97
N THR A 267 12.68 -7.07 24.19
CA THR A 267 13.52 -7.94 25.03
C THR A 267 14.10 -7.17 26.22
N GLY A 268 14.47 -7.89 27.28
CA GLY A 268 15.11 -7.30 28.47
C GLY A 268 14.17 -6.56 29.43
N GLU A 269 12.86 -6.54 29.17
CA GLU A 269 11.87 -5.89 30.04
C GLU A 269 11.26 -6.85 31.07
N THR A 270 11.60 -6.62 32.35
CA THR A 270 11.15 -7.48 33.46
C THR A 270 9.63 -7.53 33.63
N ALA A 271 8.93 -6.45 33.27
CA ALA A 271 7.46 -6.38 33.30
C ALA A 271 6.81 -7.34 32.28
N LEU A 272 7.54 -7.68 31.21
CA LEU A 272 7.10 -8.56 30.13
C LEU A 272 7.73 -9.95 30.21
N ALA A 273 8.37 -10.31 31.33
CA ALA A 273 9.05 -11.61 31.47
C ALA A 273 8.14 -12.83 31.31
N LYS A 274 6.82 -12.67 31.51
CA LYS A 274 5.81 -13.72 31.28
C LYS A 274 5.13 -13.62 29.91
N GLU A 275 5.48 -12.59 29.14
CA GLU A 275 4.80 -12.17 27.92
C GLU A 275 5.87 -11.81 26.87
N PRO A 276 6.81 -12.73 26.59
CA PRO A 276 8.01 -12.44 25.80
C PRO A 276 7.70 -12.09 24.34
N ASP A 277 6.53 -12.49 23.84
CA ASP A 277 6.06 -12.24 22.47
C ASP A 277 5.34 -10.88 22.36
N THR A 278 5.90 -9.81 22.92
CA THR A 278 5.33 -8.46 22.81
C THR A 278 6.18 -7.57 21.90
N SER A 279 5.58 -6.97 20.87
CA SER A 279 6.26 -6.04 19.96
C SER A 279 5.86 -4.59 20.17
N LEU A 280 4.60 -4.34 20.52
CA LEU A 280 4.08 -3.01 20.82
C LEU A 280 3.40 -3.06 22.20
N TRP A 281 3.98 -2.35 23.16
CA TRP A 281 3.45 -2.31 24.53
C TRP A 281 2.91 -0.92 24.87
N LEU A 282 1.60 -0.83 25.09
CA LEU A 282 0.96 0.33 25.70
C LEU A 282 0.91 0.11 27.21
N GLN A 283 1.70 0.90 27.93
CA GLN A 283 1.71 0.91 29.39
C GLN A 283 0.37 1.42 29.96
N PRO A 284 0.10 1.20 31.26
CA PRO A 284 -1.11 1.71 31.88
C PRO A 284 -1.33 3.20 31.61
N ASP A 285 -2.55 3.59 31.27
CA ASP A 285 -2.95 4.96 30.91
C ASP A 285 -2.26 5.57 29.65
N ALA A 286 -1.64 4.76 28.79
CA ALA A 286 -1.12 5.21 27.49
C ALA A 286 -2.23 5.38 26.45
N ASP A 287 -2.16 6.42 25.61
CA ASP A 287 -3.10 6.65 24.52
C ASP A 287 -2.30 6.79 23.22
N LEU A 288 -2.42 5.80 22.33
CA LEU A 288 -1.70 5.73 21.06
C LEU A 288 -2.70 5.65 19.91
N ALA A 289 -2.61 6.60 18.98
CA ALA A 289 -3.35 6.58 17.73
C ALA A 289 -2.42 6.55 16.51
N ILE A 290 -2.54 5.50 15.70
CA ILE A 290 -1.94 5.44 14.37
C ILE A 290 -2.98 5.98 13.40
N THR A 291 -2.70 7.16 12.87
CA THR A 291 -3.66 8.00 12.13
C THR A 291 -3.63 7.76 10.62
N ALA A 292 -2.49 7.34 10.10
CA ALA A 292 -2.29 6.88 8.73
C ALA A 292 -1.09 5.94 8.68
N GLY A 293 -1.06 5.00 7.74
CA GLY A 293 0.07 4.09 7.57
C GLY A 293 -0.27 2.92 6.65
N ASP A 294 0.36 2.87 5.49
CA ASP A 294 0.12 1.79 4.51
C ASP A 294 0.62 0.43 5.03
N LYS A 295 1.70 0.41 5.83
CA LYS A 295 2.25 -0.81 6.43
C LYS A 295 2.56 -0.57 7.89
N VAL A 296 1.71 -1.07 8.77
CA VAL A 296 1.89 -1.04 10.23
C VAL A 296 2.12 -2.47 10.69
N VAL A 297 3.37 -2.82 10.98
CA VAL A 297 3.78 -4.22 11.17
C VAL A 297 4.36 -4.42 12.56
N THR A 298 3.85 -5.42 13.27
CA THR A 298 4.44 -5.93 14.50
C THR A 298 4.80 -7.41 14.33
N GLU A 299 6.00 -7.78 14.75
CA GLU A 299 6.52 -9.16 14.63
C GLU A 299 5.78 -10.13 15.57
N ASN A 300 5.41 -9.65 16.75
CA ASN A 300 4.64 -10.38 17.73
C ASN A 300 3.42 -9.55 18.18
N GLU A 301 2.92 -9.79 19.39
CA GLU A 301 1.63 -9.26 19.85
C GLU A 301 1.68 -7.76 20.17
N ILE A 302 0.52 -7.12 20.04
CA ILE A 302 0.24 -5.81 20.59
C ILE A 302 -0.37 -5.99 21.99
N ARG A 303 0.21 -5.35 23.00
CA ARG A 303 -0.26 -5.43 24.38
C ARG A 303 -0.80 -4.08 24.86
N ALA A 304 -2.06 -4.06 25.28
CA ALA A 304 -2.73 -2.89 25.85
C ALA A 304 -3.09 -3.11 27.33
N ASP A 305 -2.32 -2.50 28.23
CA ASP A 305 -2.55 -2.64 29.67
C ASP A 305 -3.67 -1.70 30.18
N LYS A 306 -4.04 -1.87 31.45
CA LYS A 306 -5.14 -1.17 32.12
C LYS A 306 -5.16 0.35 31.86
N GLY A 307 -6.32 0.85 31.42
CA GLY A 307 -6.54 2.27 31.18
C GLY A 307 -5.93 2.80 29.89
N SER A 308 -5.22 1.96 29.13
CA SER A 308 -4.67 2.36 27.84
C SER A 308 -5.72 2.40 26.72
N SER A 309 -5.40 3.13 25.66
CA SER A 309 -6.19 3.27 24.44
C SER A 309 -5.29 3.09 23.22
N PHE A 310 -5.62 2.13 22.36
CA PHE A 310 -4.95 1.92 21.07
C PHE A 310 -5.94 2.15 19.93
N ALA A 311 -5.57 2.95 18.93
CA ALA A 311 -6.38 3.17 17.74
C ALA A 311 -5.57 3.02 16.45
N ALA A 312 -5.90 2.05 15.61
CA ALA A 312 -5.53 2.02 14.19
C ALA A 312 -6.69 2.64 13.40
N ARG A 313 -6.50 3.86 12.88
CA ARG A 313 -7.55 4.62 12.19
C ARG A 313 -7.83 4.08 10.77
N THR A 314 -8.88 4.58 10.15
CA THR A 314 -9.22 4.26 8.75
C THR A 314 -8.05 4.58 7.82
N GLY A 315 -7.78 3.68 6.86
CA GLY A 315 -6.63 3.79 5.95
C GLY A 315 -5.32 3.22 6.52
N VAL A 316 -5.32 2.67 7.74
CA VAL A 316 -4.20 1.90 8.29
C VAL A 316 -4.34 0.43 7.91
N ASN A 317 -3.26 -0.19 7.41
CA ASN A 317 -3.16 -1.65 7.28
C ASN A 317 -2.26 -2.20 8.38
N LEU A 318 -2.90 -2.80 9.39
CA LEU A 318 -2.25 -3.35 10.58
C LEU A 318 -1.98 -4.85 10.40
N TRP A 319 -0.73 -5.25 10.55
CA TRP A 319 -0.27 -6.63 10.56
C TRP A 319 0.39 -6.94 11.90
N ALA A 320 -0.07 -7.96 12.61
CA ALA A 320 0.50 -8.39 13.88
C ALA A 320 0.37 -9.90 14.05
N LYS A 321 1.12 -10.48 14.99
CA LYS A 321 0.82 -11.85 15.45
C LYS A 321 -0.58 -11.90 16.03
N GLY A 322 -0.86 -11.07 17.03
CA GLY A 322 -2.17 -10.95 17.65
C GLY A 322 -2.27 -9.71 18.53
N LEU A 323 -3.30 -9.64 19.36
CA LEU A 323 -3.50 -8.52 20.28
C LEU A 323 -4.03 -9.01 21.63
N ARG A 324 -3.40 -8.53 22.72
CA ARG A 324 -3.87 -8.75 24.10
C ARG A 324 -4.23 -7.44 24.76
N LEU A 325 -5.38 -7.41 25.43
CA LEU A 325 -5.81 -6.24 26.19
C LEU A 325 -6.44 -6.61 27.53
N SER A 326 -6.23 -5.77 28.54
CA SER A 326 -6.92 -5.90 29.84
C SER A 326 -7.40 -4.55 30.36
N SER A 327 -8.71 -4.39 30.52
CA SER A 327 -9.34 -3.16 31.02
C SER A 327 -8.88 -1.92 30.23
N ALA A 328 -8.84 -2.06 28.90
CA ALA A 328 -8.30 -1.08 27.95
C ALA A 328 -9.26 -0.89 26.76
N SER A 329 -9.04 0.15 25.97
CA SER A 329 -9.83 0.45 24.77
C SER A 329 -9.01 0.22 23.51
N VAL A 330 -9.56 -0.50 22.54
CA VAL A 330 -8.91 -0.79 21.25
C VAL A 330 -9.87 -0.46 20.11
N GLN A 331 -9.40 0.32 19.13
CA GLN A 331 -10.14 0.67 17.92
C GLN A 331 -9.35 0.24 16.69
N LEU A 332 -9.88 -0.70 15.91
CA LEU A 332 -9.30 -1.20 14.67
C LEU A 332 -10.23 -0.79 13.52
N LEU A 333 -9.98 0.37 12.92
CA LEU A 333 -10.90 1.03 12.00
C LEU A 333 -10.47 0.96 10.52
N GLY A 334 -9.29 0.40 10.26
CA GLY A 334 -8.74 0.18 8.92
C GLY A 334 -8.84 -1.29 8.51
N THR A 335 -7.75 -1.82 7.96
CA THR A 335 -7.62 -3.24 7.65
C THR A 335 -6.70 -3.89 8.68
N THR A 336 -7.15 -4.99 9.28
CA THR A 336 -6.39 -5.73 10.30
C THR A 336 -6.10 -7.15 9.85
N TYR A 337 -4.86 -7.59 10.03
CA TYR A 337 -4.36 -8.92 9.72
C TYR A 337 -3.68 -9.51 10.96
N PHE A 338 -4.29 -10.54 11.56
CA PHE A 338 -3.75 -11.25 12.72
C PHE A 338 -3.49 -12.72 12.39
N ALA A 339 -2.29 -13.19 12.73
CA ALA A 339 -1.88 -14.58 12.58
C ALA A 339 -2.36 -15.49 13.73
N ASP A 340 -2.74 -14.88 14.84
CA ASP A 340 -3.04 -15.47 16.14
C ASP A 340 -4.19 -14.66 16.79
N ASP A 341 -4.50 -14.95 18.05
CA ASP A 341 -5.69 -14.45 18.73
C ASP A 341 -5.74 -12.93 18.97
N LEU A 342 -6.95 -12.40 18.94
CA LEU A 342 -7.33 -11.20 19.70
C LEU A 342 -7.90 -11.64 21.04
N THR A 343 -7.14 -11.44 22.12
CA THR A 343 -7.53 -11.87 23.47
C THR A 343 -7.83 -10.67 24.38
N VAL A 344 -9.10 -10.52 24.77
CA VAL A 344 -9.48 -9.70 25.93
C VAL A 344 -9.17 -10.52 27.19
N GLU A 345 -8.09 -10.18 27.87
CA GLU A 345 -7.66 -10.84 29.10
C GLU A 345 -8.60 -10.56 30.27
N ARG A 346 -8.32 -11.20 31.41
CA ARG A 346 -9.03 -10.95 32.66
C ARG A 346 -8.90 -9.47 33.04
N GLY A 347 -10.04 -8.81 33.21
CA GLY A 347 -10.17 -7.39 33.50
C GLY A 347 -11.64 -7.00 33.62
N THR A 348 -11.92 -5.71 33.71
CA THR A 348 -13.29 -5.16 33.66
C THR A 348 -13.33 -3.95 32.72
N GLY A 349 -14.39 -3.84 31.92
CA GLY A 349 -14.64 -2.66 31.09
C GLY A 349 -13.70 -2.53 29.88
N SER A 350 -13.18 -3.64 29.35
CA SER A 350 -12.45 -3.59 28.08
C SER A 350 -13.42 -3.22 26.94
N ALA A 351 -12.98 -2.38 26.02
CA ALA A 351 -13.77 -1.98 24.85
C ALA A 351 -12.97 -2.24 23.57
N VAL A 352 -13.54 -2.98 22.63
CA VAL A 352 -12.94 -3.28 21.33
C VAL A 352 -13.95 -2.91 20.25
N THR A 353 -13.55 -2.05 19.33
CA THR A 353 -14.35 -1.69 18.15
C THR A 353 -13.56 -2.06 16.90
N ILE A 354 -14.15 -2.89 16.05
CA ILE A 354 -13.57 -3.31 14.77
C ILE A 354 -14.47 -2.83 13.64
N GLN A 355 -13.87 -2.15 12.66
CA GLN A 355 -14.52 -1.69 11.44
C GLN A 355 -13.63 -2.00 10.24
N GLY A 356 -14.15 -1.78 9.02
CA GLY A 356 -13.37 -1.99 7.81
C GLY A 356 -13.19 -3.47 7.50
N GLU A 357 -11.96 -3.96 7.42
CA GLU A 357 -11.67 -5.35 7.07
C GLU A 357 -10.88 -6.04 8.18
N TYR A 358 -11.30 -7.25 8.55
CA TYR A 358 -10.65 -8.05 9.59
C TYR A 358 -10.31 -9.45 9.07
N TYR A 359 -9.02 -9.78 9.11
CA TYR A 359 -8.46 -11.06 8.66
C TYR A 359 -7.69 -11.72 9.81
N GLY A 360 -8.37 -12.54 10.61
CA GLY A 360 -7.72 -13.56 11.41
C GLY A 360 -7.45 -14.77 10.51
N TYR A 361 -6.23 -14.93 10.03
CA TYR A 361 -5.90 -15.92 9.00
C TYR A 361 -5.10 -17.12 9.53
N GLY A 362 -4.76 -17.13 10.83
CA GLY A 362 -4.09 -18.24 11.48
C GLY A 362 -4.96 -19.49 11.47
N TYR A 363 -4.46 -20.54 10.83
CA TYR A 363 -5.05 -21.87 10.87
C TYR A 363 -3.93 -22.95 10.78
N PRO A 364 -3.90 -23.94 11.67
CA PRO A 364 -2.80 -24.92 11.75
C PRO A 364 -2.44 -25.62 10.44
N THR A 365 -3.43 -25.96 9.62
CA THR A 365 -3.19 -26.65 8.33
C THR A 365 -2.51 -25.74 7.32
N THR A 366 -2.98 -24.52 7.12
CA THR A 366 -2.38 -23.58 6.16
C THR A 366 -1.06 -23.02 6.65
N ALA A 367 -0.91 -22.86 7.97
CA ALA A 367 0.35 -22.46 8.57
C ALA A 367 1.48 -23.45 8.35
N ARG A 368 1.18 -24.74 8.38
CA ARG A 368 2.18 -25.81 8.20
C ARG A 368 2.21 -26.38 6.78
N ALA A 369 1.55 -25.73 5.82
CA ALA A 369 1.62 -26.11 4.41
C ALA A 369 3.04 -25.93 3.85
N ASP A 370 3.44 -26.75 2.87
CA ASP A 370 4.77 -26.68 2.26
C ASP A 370 5.05 -25.34 1.55
N SER A 371 4.01 -24.64 1.12
CA SER A 371 4.07 -23.31 0.52
C SER A 371 4.10 -22.16 1.55
N SER A 372 3.98 -22.46 2.84
CA SER A 372 4.13 -21.47 3.92
C SER A 372 5.60 -21.24 4.23
N ARG A 373 6.05 -19.98 4.13
CA ARG A 373 7.43 -19.59 4.42
C ARG A 373 7.79 -19.73 5.90
N ASN A 374 6.80 -19.70 6.80
CA ASN A 374 6.99 -19.85 8.25
C ASN A 374 6.81 -21.31 8.73
N LYS A 375 6.65 -22.30 7.84
CA LYS A 375 6.38 -23.70 8.21
C LYS A 375 7.33 -24.23 9.29
N ASN A 376 8.64 -24.02 9.14
CA ASN A 376 9.65 -24.51 10.10
C ASN A 376 9.52 -23.90 11.50
N ARG A 377 9.02 -22.67 11.60
CA ARG A 377 8.69 -22.01 12.87
C ARG A 377 7.41 -22.60 13.45
N TYR A 378 6.37 -22.74 12.63
CA TYR A 378 5.05 -23.23 13.05
C TYR A 378 5.00 -24.73 13.39
N ASP A 379 5.87 -25.57 12.81
CA ASP A 379 6.00 -26.99 13.16
C ASP A 379 6.43 -27.22 14.62
N LYS A 380 7.00 -26.19 15.27
CA LYS A 380 7.46 -26.23 16.67
C LYS A 380 6.42 -25.70 17.65
N LEU A 381 5.34 -25.11 17.14
CA LEU A 381 4.30 -24.45 17.91
C LEU A 381 3.06 -25.35 17.99
N SER A 382 2.28 -25.21 19.06
CA SER A 382 1.02 -25.94 19.21
C SER A 382 -0.01 -25.45 18.20
N ASP A 383 -1.10 -26.21 17.99
CA ASP A 383 -2.20 -25.75 17.14
C ASP A 383 -2.85 -24.47 17.66
N ALA A 384 -2.89 -24.30 18.99
CA ALA A 384 -3.40 -23.10 19.63
C ALA A 384 -2.56 -21.86 19.29
N ASP A 385 -1.23 -21.99 19.21
CA ASP A 385 -0.30 -20.87 18.93
C ASP A 385 -0.31 -20.39 17.45
N VAL A 386 -1.03 -21.10 16.57
CA VAL A 386 -1.11 -20.80 15.13
C VAL A 386 -2.55 -20.76 14.62
N SER A 387 -3.50 -20.62 15.54
CA SER A 387 -4.93 -20.53 15.26
C SER A 387 -5.44 -19.16 15.67
N SER A 388 -6.14 -18.48 14.77
CA SER A 388 -6.66 -17.13 15.01
C SER A 388 -8.12 -17.15 15.46
N ALA A 389 -8.40 -16.61 16.64
CA ALA A 389 -9.72 -16.44 17.20
C ALA A 389 -9.88 -15.08 17.92
N ILE A 390 -11.10 -14.77 18.35
CA ILE A 390 -11.38 -13.64 19.25
C ILE A 390 -11.90 -14.19 20.58
N ILE A 391 -11.15 -13.96 21.65
CA ILE A 391 -11.40 -14.58 22.96
C ILE A 391 -11.70 -13.51 24.01
N VAL A 392 -12.86 -13.62 24.66
CA VAL A 392 -13.27 -12.71 25.73
C VAL A 392 -13.21 -13.37 27.10
N ASN A 393 -12.18 -13.02 27.88
CA ASN A 393 -12.00 -13.47 29.28
C ASN A 393 -12.36 -12.40 30.32
N GLY A 394 -12.43 -11.13 29.92
CA GLY A 394 -12.76 -9.99 30.78
C GLY A 394 -14.26 -9.84 31.05
N ARG A 395 -14.60 -9.13 32.12
CA ARG A 395 -15.99 -8.76 32.45
C ARG A 395 -16.36 -7.40 31.90
N ASP A 396 -17.66 -7.17 31.71
CA ASP A 396 -18.23 -5.92 31.20
C ASP A 396 -17.52 -5.46 29.92
N THR A 397 -17.14 -6.44 29.10
CA THR A 397 -16.42 -6.21 27.84
C THR A 397 -17.42 -5.80 26.78
N THR A 398 -17.11 -4.77 26.01
CA THR A 398 -17.83 -4.44 24.77
C THR A 398 -16.95 -4.81 23.59
N LEU A 399 -17.41 -5.74 22.76
CA LEU A 399 -16.77 -6.12 21.50
C LEU A 399 -17.76 -5.81 20.37
N ASP A 400 -17.49 -4.76 19.61
CA ASP A 400 -18.35 -4.30 18.53
C ASP A 400 -17.68 -4.52 17.17
N LEU A 401 -18.21 -5.47 16.39
CA LEU A 401 -17.83 -5.75 15.01
C LEU A 401 -18.92 -5.32 14.01
N SER A 402 -19.93 -4.55 14.43
CA SER A 402 -21.04 -4.15 13.56
C SER A 402 -20.59 -3.28 12.37
N GLY A 403 -19.44 -2.61 12.48
CA GLY A 403 -18.83 -1.82 11.41
C GLY A 403 -17.90 -2.60 10.48
N VAL A 404 -17.70 -3.91 10.67
CA VAL A 404 -16.87 -4.75 9.79
C VAL A 404 -17.58 -4.92 8.45
N GLN A 405 -16.85 -4.74 7.35
CA GLN A 405 -17.32 -4.90 5.98
C GLN A 405 -16.94 -6.27 5.41
N LYS A 406 -15.70 -6.72 5.64
CA LYS A 406 -15.20 -8.05 5.30
C LYS A 406 -14.60 -8.72 6.51
N MET A 407 -14.96 -9.98 6.73
CA MET A 407 -14.46 -10.78 7.84
C MET A 407 -13.95 -12.12 7.32
N LEU A 408 -12.70 -12.44 7.69
CA LEU A 408 -12.12 -13.76 7.63
C LEU A 408 -11.64 -14.11 9.04
N LEU A 409 -12.09 -15.23 9.59
CA LEU A 409 -11.60 -15.79 10.84
C LEU A 409 -11.40 -17.30 10.67
N ALA A 410 -10.17 -17.68 10.32
CA ALA A 410 -9.82 -19.02 9.88
C ALA A 410 -9.61 -20.00 11.04
N GLY A 411 -9.24 -19.50 12.21
CA GLY A 411 -8.96 -20.33 13.38
C GLY A 411 -10.16 -20.54 14.30
N ARG A 412 -9.93 -21.38 15.29
CA ARG A 412 -10.82 -21.65 16.43
C ARG A 412 -10.08 -21.39 17.73
N SER A 413 -10.84 -21.09 18.77
CA SER A 413 -10.30 -20.81 20.09
C SER A 413 -9.96 -22.10 20.84
N TYR A 414 -8.97 -22.01 21.72
CA TYR A 414 -8.50 -23.10 22.56
C TYR A 414 -8.54 -22.71 24.03
N VAL A 415 -8.82 -23.68 24.91
CA VAL A 415 -8.61 -23.51 26.35
C VAL A 415 -7.13 -23.72 26.66
N SER A 416 -6.41 -22.63 26.96
CA SER A 416 -4.97 -22.61 27.25
C SER A 416 -4.62 -23.38 28.54
N SER A 417 -4.55 -24.70 28.42
CA SER A 417 -4.31 -25.66 29.50
C SER A 417 -2.83 -26.01 29.59
N SER A 418 -2.09 -25.91 28.47
CA SER A 418 -0.64 -26.12 28.36
C SER A 418 0.15 -25.14 29.25
N ALA A 419 -0.37 -23.93 29.47
CA ALA A 419 0.17 -22.93 30.39
C ALA A 419 0.24 -23.39 31.86
N TYR A 420 -0.47 -24.48 32.21
CA TYR A 420 -0.48 -25.07 33.54
C TYR A 420 0.30 -26.40 33.63
N SER A 421 1.05 -26.75 32.58
CA SER A 421 1.94 -27.91 32.59
C SER A 421 3.04 -27.80 33.63
N SER A 422 3.51 -28.94 34.11
CA SER A 422 4.54 -29.07 35.13
C SER A 422 5.58 -30.12 34.73
N ALA A 423 6.66 -30.24 35.51
CA ALA A 423 7.70 -31.25 35.27
C ALA A 423 7.17 -32.70 35.25
N ASN A 424 6.06 -32.97 35.95
CA ASN A 424 5.50 -34.32 36.09
C ASN A 424 4.19 -34.51 35.31
N ARG A 425 3.63 -33.45 34.71
CA ARG A 425 2.36 -33.48 33.98
C ARG A 425 2.35 -32.49 32.83
N GLN A 426 2.17 -33.02 31.63
CA GLN A 426 2.02 -32.21 30.44
C GLN A 426 0.53 -32.13 30.10
N ASN A 427 -0.01 -30.92 30.10
CA ASN A 427 -1.33 -30.63 29.56
C ASN A 427 -1.17 -30.22 28.09
N ALA A 428 -2.09 -30.68 27.25
CA ALA A 428 -2.32 -30.09 25.93
C ALA A 428 -3.45 -29.06 26.03
N ASP A 429 -3.50 -28.13 25.07
CA ASP A 429 -4.62 -27.20 24.92
C ASP A 429 -5.86 -27.92 24.39
N VAL A 430 -7.04 -27.42 24.75
CA VAL A 430 -8.32 -28.07 24.40
C VAL A 430 -8.99 -27.27 23.29
N LEU A 431 -9.23 -27.91 22.15
CA LEU A 431 -9.95 -27.32 21.01
C LEU A 431 -11.40 -27.03 21.39
N THR A 432 -11.88 -25.86 20.97
CA THR A 432 -13.31 -25.52 21.00
C THR A 432 -13.82 -25.31 19.57
N GLY A 433 -15.13 -25.28 19.41
CA GLY A 433 -15.81 -25.09 18.12
C GLY A 433 -16.06 -23.63 17.74
N ASP A 434 -15.51 -22.67 18.49
CA ASP A 434 -15.85 -21.25 18.37
C ASP A 434 -14.66 -20.44 17.85
N SER A 435 -14.88 -19.59 16.85
CA SER A 435 -13.93 -18.57 16.39
C SER A 435 -14.06 -17.27 17.19
N ILE A 436 -15.27 -16.94 17.65
CA ILE A 436 -15.48 -15.87 18.64
C ILE A 436 -16.10 -16.51 19.87
N THR A 437 -15.38 -16.44 20.99
CA THR A 437 -15.79 -17.13 22.22
C THR A 437 -15.67 -16.25 23.45
N VAL A 438 -16.35 -16.70 24.50
CA VAL A 438 -16.30 -16.09 25.82
C VAL A 438 -15.91 -17.17 26.81
N LYS A 439 -15.03 -16.88 27.76
CA LYS A 439 -14.54 -17.85 28.77
C LYS A 439 -15.63 -18.74 29.38
N GLY A 440 -16.85 -18.22 29.50
CA GLY A 440 -17.96 -18.96 30.06
C GLY A 440 -18.37 -20.21 29.28
N THR A 441 -18.22 -20.22 27.94
CA THR A 441 -18.66 -21.32 27.07
C THR A 441 -17.82 -22.57 27.20
N GLN A 442 -16.61 -22.48 27.76
CA GLN A 442 -15.74 -23.63 28.02
C GLN A 442 -16.44 -24.74 28.85
N LEU A 443 -17.48 -24.38 29.62
CA LEU A 443 -18.28 -25.33 30.39
C LEU A 443 -19.04 -26.34 29.53
N ALA A 444 -19.39 -25.99 28.28
CA ALA A 444 -20.07 -26.88 27.35
C ALA A 444 -19.19 -28.09 26.98
N TYR A 445 -17.87 -27.88 26.97
CA TYR A 445 -16.87 -28.86 26.58
C TYR A 445 -16.41 -29.76 27.74
N LEU A 446 -16.96 -29.61 28.94
CA LEU A 446 -16.66 -30.50 30.05
C LEU A 446 -17.45 -31.80 29.94
N VAL A 447 -16.77 -32.92 30.19
CA VAL A 447 -17.42 -34.23 30.29
C VAL A 447 -18.42 -34.21 31.46
N PRO A 448 -19.71 -34.51 31.22
CA PRO A 448 -20.69 -34.61 32.29
C PRO A 448 -20.25 -35.66 33.31
N SER A 449 -20.35 -35.33 34.61
CA SER A 449 -19.87 -36.22 35.66
C SER A 449 -20.53 -37.60 35.65
N ALA A 450 -21.78 -37.70 35.18
CA ALA A 450 -22.50 -38.97 35.01
C ALA A 450 -21.81 -39.94 34.03
N LEU A 451 -20.98 -39.44 33.12
CA LEU A 451 -20.24 -40.28 32.18
C LEU A 451 -18.92 -40.80 32.74
N LEU A 452 -18.44 -40.31 33.89
CA LEU A 452 -17.15 -40.74 34.44
C LEU A 452 -17.30 -42.02 35.27
N LYS A 453 -16.53 -43.06 34.93
CA LYS A 453 -16.51 -44.38 35.59
C LYS A 453 -15.70 -44.36 36.90
N THR A 454 -16.17 -43.58 37.87
CA THR A 454 -15.51 -43.48 39.18
C THR A 454 -15.90 -44.63 40.12
N ALA A 455 -14.93 -45.14 40.87
CA ALA A 455 -15.11 -46.09 41.96
C ALA A 455 -14.71 -45.44 43.28
N GLY A 456 -15.53 -45.58 44.33
CA GLY A 456 -15.18 -45.16 45.70
C GLY A 456 -15.22 -43.65 45.98
N VAL A 457 -15.53 -42.82 44.98
CA VAL A 457 -15.75 -41.36 45.12
C VAL A 457 -17.00 -40.95 44.34
N THR A 458 -17.58 -39.80 44.68
CA THR A 458 -18.66 -39.20 43.90
C THR A 458 -18.11 -38.67 42.58
N ALA A 459 -18.71 -39.05 41.46
CA ALA A 459 -18.31 -38.54 40.15
C ALA A 459 -18.53 -37.02 40.08
N GLY A 460 -17.48 -36.27 39.72
CA GLY A 460 -17.49 -34.81 39.60
C GLY A 460 -16.57 -34.34 38.48
N ASN A 461 -16.82 -33.16 37.94
CA ASN A 461 -15.93 -32.48 37.00
C ASN A 461 -16.04 -30.97 37.24
N PRO A 462 -15.02 -30.31 37.83
CA PRO A 462 -13.71 -30.88 38.18
C PRO A 462 -13.75 -31.86 39.37
N MET A 463 -12.69 -32.65 39.52
CA MET A 463 -12.35 -33.39 40.74
C MET A 463 -11.16 -32.73 41.43
N SER A 464 -11.07 -32.78 42.76
CA SER A 464 -9.80 -32.52 43.42
C SER A 464 -8.77 -33.58 43.02
N TYR A 465 -7.49 -33.25 43.09
CA TYR A 465 -6.45 -34.21 42.76
C TYR A 465 -6.54 -35.50 43.61
N GLN A 466 -6.91 -35.40 44.88
CA GLN A 466 -7.08 -36.54 45.77
C GLN A 466 -8.28 -37.42 45.37
N GLU A 467 -9.40 -36.81 44.99
CA GLU A 467 -10.55 -37.53 44.46
C GLU A 467 -10.18 -38.26 43.17
N TYR A 468 -9.45 -37.61 42.26
CA TYR A 468 -8.97 -38.26 41.03
C TYR A 468 -8.10 -39.49 41.32
N GLN A 469 -7.14 -39.41 42.24
CA GLN A 469 -6.32 -40.56 42.63
C GLN A 469 -7.15 -41.71 43.23
N ASN A 470 -8.17 -41.38 44.02
CA ASN A 470 -9.03 -42.36 44.68
C ASN A 470 -10.19 -42.86 43.79
N SER A 471 -10.47 -42.19 42.68
CA SER A 471 -11.59 -42.49 41.79
C SER A 471 -11.43 -43.76 40.97
N GLY A 472 -10.23 -44.35 40.95
CA GLY A 472 -9.90 -45.45 40.05
C GLY A 472 -9.86 -45.04 38.57
N LEU A 473 -9.82 -43.75 38.26
CA LEU A 473 -9.54 -43.22 36.91
C LEU A 473 -8.05 -43.08 36.64
N SER A 474 -7.24 -42.81 37.68
CA SER A 474 -5.80 -42.61 37.55
C SER A 474 -5.11 -43.83 36.95
N GLY A 475 -4.40 -43.64 35.84
CA GLY A 475 -3.65 -44.69 35.15
C GLY A 475 -4.50 -45.58 34.23
N LYS A 476 -5.77 -45.24 33.99
CA LYS A 476 -6.58 -45.86 32.93
C LYS A 476 -6.41 -45.10 31.62
N ASP A 477 -6.63 -45.82 30.52
CA ASP A 477 -6.81 -45.22 29.21
C ASP A 477 -8.12 -44.42 29.16
N GLU A 478 -8.16 -43.35 28.39
CA GLU A 478 -9.27 -42.40 28.32
C GLU A 478 -10.60 -43.07 27.91
N THR A 479 -10.54 -44.10 27.07
CA THR A 479 -11.71 -44.88 26.62
C THR A 479 -12.36 -45.69 27.75
N ASP A 480 -11.58 -46.10 28.76
CA ASP A 480 -12.02 -46.88 29.92
C ASP A 480 -12.50 -45.99 31.08
N MET A 481 -12.24 -44.69 31.00
CA MET A 481 -12.66 -43.70 31.98
C MET A 481 -14.12 -43.28 31.83
N VAL A 482 -14.75 -43.55 30.68
CA VAL A 482 -16.08 -43.03 30.33
C VAL A 482 -17.12 -44.10 30.01
N TYR A 483 -18.39 -43.81 30.29
CA TYR A 483 -19.53 -44.53 29.74
C TYR A 483 -19.86 -44.00 28.35
N TRP A 484 -19.79 -44.87 27.34
CA TRP A 484 -19.96 -44.48 25.94
C TRP A 484 -21.42 -44.31 25.52
N ASP A 485 -22.28 -45.21 26.02
CA ASP A 485 -23.63 -45.43 25.51
C ASP A 485 -24.71 -44.85 26.44
N GLU A 486 -24.31 -44.08 27.46
CA GLU A 486 -25.23 -43.43 28.39
C GLU A 486 -25.78 -42.13 27.77
N PRO A 487 -27.11 -41.99 27.58
CA PRO A 487 -27.72 -40.78 27.02
C PRO A 487 -27.56 -39.56 27.93
N VAL A 488 -27.14 -38.44 27.36
CA VAL A 488 -26.98 -37.18 28.09
C VAL A 488 -28.11 -36.21 27.73
N SER A 489 -28.93 -35.86 28.72
CA SER A 489 -30.05 -34.91 28.52
C SER A 489 -29.61 -33.54 28.02
N ALA A 490 -28.43 -33.06 28.42
CA ALA A 490 -27.86 -31.80 27.94
C ALA A 490 -27.50 -31.83 26.44
N TRP A 491 -27.26 -33.02 25.88
CA TRP A 491 -26.95 -33.23 24.46
C TRP A 491 -28.18 -33.66 23.67
N GLY A 492 -29.40 -33.39 24.19
CA GLY A 492 -30.64 -33.80 23.53
C GLY A 492 -30.89 -35.32 23.56
N GLY A 493 -30.25 -36.04 24.48
CA GLY A 493 -30.35 -37.50 24.61
C GLY A 493 -29.32 -38.28 23.80
N GLN A 494 -28.38 -37.61 23.13
CA GLN A 494 -27.26 -38.26 22.50
C GLN A 494 -26.25 -38.83 23.51
N THR A 495 -25.51 -39.81 23.04
CA THR A 495 -24.43 -40.50 23.73
C THR A 495 -23.07 -39.92 23.32
N LEU A 496 -22.01 -40.33 24.02
CA LEU A 496 -20.64 -39.89 23.69
C LEU A 496 -20.24 -40.30 22.27
N ARG A 497 -20.75 -41.44 21.76
CA ARG A 497 -20.48 -41.92 20.39
C ARG A 497 -21.08 -41.06 19.29
N GLU A 498 -22.12 -40.29 19.61
CA GLU A 498 -22.93 -39.58 18.61
C GLU A 498 -22.53 -38.11 18.45
N ILE A 499 -21.70 -37.58 19.36
CA ILE A 499 -21.28 -36.16 19.37
C ILE A 499 -19.92 -35.91 18.70
N GLY A 500 -19.35 -36.91 18.02
CA GLY A 500 -18.14 -36.73 17.19
C GLY A 500 -16.80 -36.67 17.95
N VAL A 501 -16.72 -37.18 19.18
CA VAL A 501 -15.44 -37.30 19.90
C VAL A 501 -14.52 -38.35 19.29
N ASP A 502 -13.21 -38.17 19.49
CA ASP A 502 -12.20 -39.13 19.03
C ASP A 502 -12.43 -40.50 19.70
N SER A 503 -12.53 -41.56 18.89
CA SER A 503 -12.85 -42.90 19.37
C SER A 503 -11.75 -43.55 20.24
N ALA A 504 -10.49 -43.14 20.08
CA ALA A 504 -9.34 -43.62 20.82
C ALA A 504 -9.00 -42.72 22.02
N LYS A 505 -9.31 -41.42 21.94
CA LYS A 505 -9.08 -40.43 22.99
C LYS A 505 -10.30 -39.51 23.13
N PRO A 506 -11.43 -40.01 23.65
CA PRO A 506 -12.69 -39.23 23.67
C PRO A 506 -12.68 -38.04 24.63
N ILE A 507 -11.73 -38.04 25.57
CA ILE A 507 -11.60 -37.03 26.59
C ILE A 507 -10.15 -36.59 26.72
N GLN A 508 -9.95 -35.35 27.17
CA GLN A 508 -8.65 -34.80 27.53
C GLN A 508 -8.62 -34.49 29.02
N THR A 509 -7.69 -35.12 29.73
CA THR A 509 -7.50 -34.88 31.17
C THR A 509 -6.55 -33.72 31.38
N VAL A 510 -7.01 -32.67 32.05
CA VAL A 510 -6.24 -31.45 32.32
C VAL A 510 -6.02 -31.26 33.81
N PHE A 511 -4.76 -31.04 34.20
CA PHE A 511 -4.37 -30.85 35.59
C PHE A 511 -4.05 -29.39 35.87
N TYR A 512 -4.82 -28.76 36.76
CA TYR A 512 -4.55 -27.41 37.25
C TYR A 512 -3.92 -27.49 38.63
N ASN A 513 -2.66 -27.03 38.77
CA ASN A 513 -1.84 -27.03 39.99
C ASN A 513 -1.53 -28.44 40.55
N ASP A 514 -0.24 -28.78 40.60
CA ASP A 514 0.21 -30.09 41.12
C ASP A 514 0.03 -30.23 42.64
N ASN A 515 -0.41 -31.42 43.07
CA ASN A 515 -0.53 -31.81 44.48
C ASN A 515 -1.34 -30.85 45.35
N GLY A 516 -2.62 -30.68 45.01
CA GLY A 516 -3.59 -29.90 45.79
C GLY A 516 -4.60 -29.15 44.93
N GLY A 517 -4.44 -29.17 43.60
CA GLY A 517 -5.35 -28.56 42.65
C GLY A 517 -6.47 -29.46 42.14
N TYR A 518 -6.96 -29.13 40.94
CA TYR A 518 -8.16 -29.73 40.34
C TYR A 518 -7.83 -30.42 39.01
N VAL A 519 -8.52 -31.52 38.74
CA VAL A 519 -8.45 -32.29 37.50
C VAL A 519 -9.76 -32.10 36.75
N TYR A 520 -9.66 -31.64 35.51
CA TYR A 520 -10.78 -31.45 34.60
C TYR A 520 -10.74 -32.50 33.49
N PHE A 521 -11.92 -32.91 33.03
CA PHE A 521 -12.06 -33.79 31.87
C PHE A 521 -12.82 -33.02 30.79
N TYR A 522 -12.15 -32.71 29.70
CA TYR A 522 -12.77 -32.07 28.54
C TYR A 522 -13.11 -33.11 27.48
N LEU A 523 -14.13 -32.85 26.67
CA LEU A 523 -14.41 -33.60 25.45
C LEU A 523 -13.28 -33.35 24.45
N ASN A 524 -12.86 -34.40 23.74
CA ASN A 524 -11.84 -34.30 22.70
C ASN A 524 -12.44 -34.75 21.37
N PHE A 525 -12.59 -33.81 20.44
CA PHE A 525 -13.28 -34.02 19.16
C PHE A 525 -12.37 -34.67 18.13
N THR A 526 -12.96 -35.39 17.18
CA THR A 526 -12.22 -36.02 16.07
C THR A 526 -11.58 -34.97 15.16
N ASP A 527 -12.31 -33.89 14.93
CA ASP A 527 -11.90 -32.76 14.12
C ASP A 527 -12.61 -31.47 14.56
N ASP A 528 -12.14 -30.39 13.96
CA ASP A 528 -12.61 -29.02 14.06
C ASP A 528 -14.11 -28.83 13.78
N GLN A 529 -14.66 -29.56 12.81
CA GLN A 529 -16.07 -29.46 12.44
C GLN A 529 -16.94 -30.10 13.52
N ALA A 530 -16.55 -31.27 14.02
CA ALA A 530 -17.26 -31.95 15.09
C ALA A 530 -17.36 -31.09 16.36
N ALA A 531 -16.31 -30.35 16.72
CA ALA A 531 -16.33 -29.42 17.85
C ALA A 531 -17.32 -28.25 17.63
N SER A 532 -17.42 -27.76 16.39
CA SER A 532 -18.31 -26.66 15.98
C SER A 532 -19.77 -27.12 15.96
N ASP A 533 -20.04 -28.28 15.36
CA ASP A 533 -21.36 -28.92 15.30
C ASP A 533 -21.89 -29.22 16.71
N PHE A 534 -21.03 -29.72 17.60
CA PHE A 534 -21.39 -29.97 18.99
C PHE A 534 -21.86 -28.71 19.69
N MET A 535 -21.17 -27.58 19.53
CA MET A 535 -21.56 -26.34 20.19
C MET A 535 -22.86 -25.76 19.62
N GLN A 536 -23.09 -25.92 18.32
CA GLN A 536 -24.38 -25.59 17.70
C GLN A 536 -25.51 -26.41 18.29
N GLN A 537 -25.32 -27.71 18.43
CA GLN A 537 -26.32 -28.56 19.04
C GLN A 537 -26.52 -28.25 20.53
N TYR A 538 -25.43 -28.06 21.27
CA TYR A 538 -25.44 -27.84 22.72
C TYR A 538 -26.07 -26.50 23.09
N TYR A 539 -25.75 -25.42 22.37
CA TYR A 539 -26.17 -24.07 22.72
C TYR A 539 -27.15 -23.46 21.70
N GLY A 540 -26.84 -23.54 20.40
CA GLY A 540 -27.68 -22.94 19.34
C GLY A 540 -29.06 -23.58 19.21
N GLN A 541 -29.15 -24.90 19.31
CA GLN A 541 -30.37 -25.67 19.03
C GLN A 541 -31.08 -26.19 20.29
N ASN A 542 -30.42 -26.18 21.46
CA ASN A 542 -30.99 -26.65 22.72
C ASN A 542 -31.38 -25.49 23.64
N ALA A 543 -32.64 -25.06 23.55
CA ALA A 543 -33.18 -23.94 24.33
C ALA A 543 -32.94 -24.06 25.85
N SER A 544 -32.93 -25.28 26.40
CA SER A 544 -32.72 -25.48 27.85
C SER A 544 -31.28 -25.22 28.28
N GLN A 545 -30.31 -25.57 27.45
CA GLN A 545 -28.89 -25.35 27.71
C GLN A 545 -28.51 -23.92 27.35
N LYS A 546 -29.09 -23.37 26.27
CA LYS A 546 -29.00 -21.94 25.94
C LYS A 546 -29.36 -21.07 27.13
N ALA A 547 -30.54 -21.27 27.74
CA ALA A 547 -30.97 -20.48 28.89
C ALA A 547 -30.04 -20.59 30.11
N LYS A 548 -29.43 -21.76 30.34
CA LYS A 548 -28.46 -21.96 31.42
C LYS A 548 -27.15 -21.23 31.13
N MET A 549 -26.66 -21.34 29.90
CA MET A 549 -25.43 -20.70 29.46
C MET A 549 -25.59 -19.18 29.43
N ASP A 550 -26.70 -18.65 28.93
CA ASP A 550 -27.00 -17.20 28.91
C ASP A 550 -26.99 -16.61 30.32
N ARG A 551 -27.55 -17.34 31.29
CA ARG A 551 -27.49 -16.96 32.71
C ARG A 551 -26.08 -16.97 33.28
N TYR A 552 -25.20 -17.83 32.76
CA TYR A 552 -23.81 -17.84 33.16
C TYR A 552 -23.02 -16.73 32.46
N LEU A 553 -23.30 -16.45 31.18
CA LEU A 553 -22.72 -15.36 30.41
C LEU A 553 -23.10 -13.98 30.96
N SER A 554 -24.26 -13.84 31.61
CA SER A 554 -24.67 -12.59 32.28
C SER A 554 -23.76 -12.20 33.47
N PHE A 555 -22.87 -13.10 33.90
CA PHE A 555 -21.81 -12.78 34.86
C PHE A 555 -20.60 -12.09 34.21
N TYR A 556 -20.39 -12.36 32.91
CA TYR A 556 -19.32 -11.76 32.12
C TYR A 556 -19.77 -10.45 31.45
N PHE A 557 -21.07 -10.32 31.13
CA PHE A 557 -21.61 -9.13 30.49
C PHE A 557 -22.72 -8.50 31.34
N GLY A 558 -22.46 -7.33 31.91
CA GLY A 558 -23.48 -6.46 32.49
C GLY A 558 -24.24 -5.65 31.43
N GLU A 559 -25.04 -4.69 31.90
CA GLU A 559 -25.80 -3.76 31.06
C GLU A 559 -24.85 -2.92 30.18
N ASN A 560 -25.16 -2.76 28.88
CA ASN A 560 -24.31 -2.14 27.85
C ASN A 560 -23.00 -2.87 27.51
N ALA A 561 -22.78 -4.10 28.01
CA ALA A 561 -21.67 -4.96 27.59
C ALA A 561 -22.18 -6.05 26.64
N GLY A 562 -21.29 -6.64 25.85
CA GLY A 562 -21.68 -7.69 24.93
C GLY A 562 -20.70 -7.92 23.79
N VAL A 563 -21.06 -8.87 22.94
CA VAL A 563 -20.41 -9.15 21.66
C VAL A 563 -21.44 -8.89 20.57
N THR A 564 -21.20 -7.88 19.76
CA THR A 564 -22.09 -7.43 18.70
C THR A 564 -21.45 -7.68 17.34
N VAL A 565 -22.16 -8.42 16.50
CA VAL A 565 -21.87 -8.61 15.07
C VAL A 565 -23.13 -8.23 14.32
N LYS A 566 -22.99 -7.67 13.11
CA LYS A 566 -24.15 -7.47 12.24
C LYS A 566 -24.58 -8.78 11.60
N ASP A 567 -25.74 -8.76 10.95
CA ASP A 567 -26.25 -9.88 10.17
C ASP A 567 -25.21 -10.36 9.13
N PRO A 568 -24.89 -11.69 9.08
CA PRO A 568 -23.97 -12.27 8.10
C PRO A 568 -24.26 -11.90 6.64
N ASP A 569 -25.53 -11.70 6.26
CA ASP A 569 -25.92 -11.33 4.89
C ASP A 569 -25.59 -9.86 4.56
N SER A 570 -25.25 -9.05 5.58
CA SER A 570 -24.90 -7.63 5.42
C SER A 570 -23.40 -7.40 5.20
N TYR A 571 -22.57 -8.44 5.20
CA TYR A 571 -21.14 -8.34 4.91
C TYR A 571 -20.90 -8.37 3.39
N LEU A 572 -19.84 -7.68 2.94
CA LEU A 572 -19.33 -7.88 1.58
C LEU A 572 -18.69 -9.27 1.43
N ARG A 573 -18.13 -9.78 2.54
CA ARG A 573 -17.61 -11.14 2.70
C ARG A 573 -17.63 -11.51 4.17
N TYR A 574 -18.17 -12.68 4.49
CA TYR A 574 -18.17 -13.25 5.83
C TYR A 574 -17.71 -14.70 5.75
N VAL A 575 -16.56 -14.99 6.35
CA VAL A 575 -15.97 -16.34 6.43
C VAL A 575 -15.47 -16.55 7.85
N THR A 576 -16.02 -17.54 8.54
CA THR A 576 -15.59 -17.97 9.87
C THR A 576 -15.56 -19.48 9.92
N ASN A 577 -14.44 -20.08 10.29
CA ASN A 577 -14.32 -21.55 10.31
C ASN A 577 -14.96 -22.14 11.57
N GLY A 578 -14.97 -21.44 12.69
CA GLY A 578 -15.72 -21.78 13.90
C GLY A 578 -16.98 -20.94 14.06
N ASN A 579 -17.78 -21.31 15.05
CA ASN A 579 -18.99 -20.58 15.41
C ASN A 579 -18.67 -19.19 15.98
N VAL A 580 -19.62 -18.27 15.83
CA VAL A 580 -19.50 -16.92 16.37
C VAL A 580 -20.53 -16.70 17.47
N LEU A 581 -20.06 -16.64 18.71
CA LEU A 581 -20.90 -16.30 19.86
C LEU A 581 -21.13 -14.79 19.92
N THR A 582 -22.41 -14.44 20.06
CA THR A 582 -22.88 -13.07 20.29
C THR A 582 -23.62 -13.03 21.62
N TYR A 583 -23.58 -11.88 22.28
CA TYR A 583 -24.28 -11.69 23.55
C TYR A 583 -24.70 -10.25 23.73
N ASP A 584 -25.99 -10.04 24.04
CA ASP A 584 -26.53 -8.73 24.39
C ASP A 584 -26.75 -8.65 25.91
N GLY A 585 -25.90 -7.88 26.58
CA GLY A 585 -25.97 -7.68 28.03
C GLY A 585 -27.21 -6.91 28.48
N ASN A 586 -27.89 -6.16 27.60
CA ASN A 586 -29.12 -5.45 27.96
C ASN A 586 -30.30 -6.42 28.10
N HIS A 587 -30.36 -7.44 27.24
CA HIS A 587 -31.41 -8.45 27.26
C HIS A 587 -30.98 -9.75 27.97
N ALA A 588 -29.71 -9.84 28.38
CA ALA A 588 -29.08 -11.02 28.96
C ALA A 588 -29.27 -12.27 28.09
N GLU A 589 -29.19 -12.09 26.77
CA GLU A 589 -29.46 -13.11 25.78
C GLU A 589 -28.28 -13.23 24.82
N GLY A 590 -27.83 -14.47 24.58
CA GLY A 590 -26.84 -14.75 23.55
C GLY A 590 -27.43 -15.39 22.31
N ASN A 591 -26.64 -15.43 21.25
CA ASN A 591 -26.95 -16.17 20.03
C ASN A 591 -25.65 -16.73 19.45
N LEU A 592 -25.75 -17.82 18.70
CA LEU A 592 -24.61 -18.47 18.08
C LEU A 592 -24.84 -18.53 16.58
N LEU A 593 -23.93 -17.90 15.82
CA LEU A 593 -23.94 -17.97 14.37
C LEU A 593 -23.11 -19.17 13.93
N ASP A 594 -23.64 -19.92 12.97
CA ASP A 594 -22.96 -21.06 12.37
C ASP A 594 -21.63 -20.64 11.74
N ALA A 595 -20.64 -21.51 11.86
CA ALA A 595 -19.47 -21.47 11.01
C ALA A 595 -19.90 -21.45 9.54
N THR A 596 -19.17 -20.71 8.72
CA THR A 596 -19.33 -20.82 7.27
C THR A 596 -18.81 -22.19 6.82
N ASP A 597 -19.53 -22.83 5.90
CA ASP A 597 -19.14 -24.11 5.26
C ASP A 597 -17.97 -23.91 4.27
N ALA A 598 -16.93 -23.21 4.72
CA ALA A 598 -15.81 -22.73 3.92
C ALA A 598 -14.57 -23.63 4.03
N ALA A 599 -14.61 -24.63 4.92
CA ALA A 599 -13.59 -25.66 5.02
C ALA A 599 -13.48 -26.41 3.68
N GLY A 600 -12.47 -26.07 2.88
CA GLY A 600 -12.11 -26.84 1.69
C GLY A 600 -12.28 -26.15 0.33
N SER A 601 -12.44 -24.82 0.24
CA SER A 601 -12.18 -24.15 -1.04
C SER A 601 -10.68 -23.91 -1.20
N ASP A 602 -10.07 -24.50 -2.25
CA ASP A 602 -8.62 -24.33 -2.53
C ASP A 602 -8.20 -22.85 -2.57
N LYS A 603 -9.12 -21.96 -2.96
CA LYS A 603 -8.91 -20.51 -2.98
C LYS A 603 -8.74 -19.91 -1.59
N LEU A 604 -9.56 -20.32 -0.61
CA LEU A 604 -9.46 -19.82 0.76
C LEU A 604 -8.15 -20.29 1.41
N THR A 605 -7.83 -21.59 1.21
CA THR A 605 -6.55 -22.16 1.67
C THR A 605 -5.37 -21.38 1.10
N GLN A 606 -5.38 -21.07 -0.20
CA GLN A 606 -4.31 -20.30 -0.83
C GLN A 606 -4.25 -18.85 -0.33
N GLU A 607 -5.39 -18.20 -0.09
CA GLU A 607 -5.45 -16.86 0.49
C GLU A 607 -4.84 -16.81 1.89
N GLU A 608 -5.16 -17.76 2.77
CA GLU A 608 -4.56 -17.87 4.10
C GLU A 608 -3.03 -18.06 4.03
N ILE A 609 -2.55 -18.89 3.10
CA ILE A 609 -1.10 -19.08 2.87
C ILE A 609 -0.44 -17.80 2.35
N ASN A 610 -1.10 -17.10 1.42
CA ASN A 610 -0.61 -15.83 0.88
C ASN A 610 -0.48 -14.76 1.96
N LEU A 611 -1.49 -14.63 2.84
CA LEU A 611 -1.44 -13.71 3.98
C LEU A 611 -0.27 -14.02 4.93
N GLN A 612 -0.02 -15.31 5.18
CA GLN A 612 1.12 -15.74 5.99
C GLN A 612 2.47 -15.41 5.36
N ASN A 613 2.58 -15.61 4.05
CA ASN A 613 3.78 -15.27 3.29
C ASN A 613 3.99 -13.75 3.18
N SER A 614 2.92 -12.97 3.08
CA SER A 614 2.99 -11.51 3.15
C SER A 614 3.48 -11.04 4.51
N TRP A 615 2.95 -11.60 5.60
CA TRP A 615 3.43 -11.26 6.94
C TRP A 615 4.90 -11.66 7.15
N TYR A 616 5.33 -12.80 6.60
CA TYR A 616 6.73 -13.21 6.57
C TYR A 616 7.61 -12.15 5.88
N ALA A 617 7.22 -11.67 4.70
CA ALA A 617 7.98 -10.69 3.93
C ALA A 617 8.02 -9.30 4.60
N LEU A 618 6.89 -8.89 5.17
CA LEU A 618 6.76 -7.63 5.90
C LEU A 618 7.72 -7.57 7.10
N ASN A 619 7.86 -8.66 7.84
CA ASN A 619 8.77 -8.76 8.97
C ASN A 619 10.27 -8.78 8.61
N ARG A 620 10.59 -8.88 7.31
CA ARG A 620 11.98 -8.95 6.81
C ARG A 620 12.39 -7.70 6.07
N LYS A 621 11.53 -7.15 5.22
CA LYS A 621 11.88 -6.00 4.37
C LYS A 621 10.74 -5.00 4.20
N MET A 622 9.64 -5.10 4.97
CA MET A 622 8.46 -4.23 4.80
C MET A 622 7.88 -4.21 3.37
N ILE A 623 8.03 -5.34 2.65
CA ILE A 623 7.40 -5.62 1.36
C ILE A 623 6.33 -6.71 1.52
N THR A 624 5.34 -6.76 0.63
CA THR A 624 4.18 -7.66 0.76
C THR A 624 4.37 -9.02 0.08
N SER A 625 5.35 -9.17 -0.81
CA SER A 625 5.61 -10.42 -1.52
C SER A 625 6.89 -11.07 -1.04
N ALA A 626 6.77 -12.31 -0.54
CA ALA A 626 7.91 -13.10 -0.09
C ALA A 626 8.83 -13.54 -1.23
N ASP A 627 8.31 -13.65 -2.45
CA ASP A 627 9.10 -14.10 -3.61
C ASP A 627 10.09 -13.04 -4.12
N LEU A 628 9.96 -11.79 -3.62
CA LEU A 628 10.87 -10.69 -3.92
C LEU A 628 12.04 -10.59 -2.93
N LEU A 629 12.04 -11.39 -1.86
CA LEU A 629 13.16 -11.43 -0.92
C LEU A 629 14.37 -12.06 -1.61
N ASN A 630 15.51 -11.39 -1.52
CA ASN A 630 16.74 -11.83 -2.16
C ASN A 630 17.57 -12.72 -1.23
N GLY A 631 17.86 -13.95 -1.67
CA GLY A 631 18.70 -14.89 -0.94
C GLY A 631 20.19 -14.52 -0.88
N ALA A 632 20.64 -13.57 -1.69
CA ALA A 632 22.02 -13.08 -1.67
C ALA A 632 22.08 -11.62 -2.14
N VAL A 633 22.10 -10.70 -1.18
CA VAL A 633 22.37 -9.28 -1.42
C VAL A 633 23.86 -9.03 -1.20
N ASP A 634 24.58 -8.60 -2.25
CA ASP A 634 26.02 -8.30 -2.19
C ASP A 634 26.28 -6.91 -2.81
N GLU A 635 27.12 -6.10 -2.16
CA GLU A 635 27.54 -4.78 -2.63
C GLU A 635 28.97 -4.78 -3.23
N GLY A 636 29.51 -5.94 -3.56
CA GLY A 636 30.83 -6.09 -4.18
C GLY A 636 32.00 -5.83 -3.23
N ASN A 637 31.74 -5.72 -1.92
CA ASN A 637 32.74 -5.52 -0.87
C ASN A 637 33.05 -6.82 -0.08
N GLY A 638 32.52 -7.96 -0.53
CA GLY A 638 32.71 -9.28 0.07
C GLY A 638 31.82 -9.57 1.28
N ARG A 639 30.79 -8.74 1.53
CA ARG A 639 29.75 -8.97 2.54
C ARG A 639 28.43 -9.22 1.83
N SER A 640 27.80 -10.36 2.14
CA SER A 640 26.43 -10.63 1.70
C SER A 640 25.51 -10.84 2.90
N HIS A 641 24.23 -10.57 2.72
CA HIS A 641 23.17 -11.02 3.62
C HIS A 641 22.05 -11.70 2.83
N ASP A 642 21.24 -12.50 3.52
CA ASP A 642 20.14 -13.28 2.97
C ASP A 642 18.84 -12.73 3.57
N GLU A 643 18.02 -12.07 2.74
CA GLU A 643 16.75 -11.47 3.17
C GLU A 643 15.69 -12.53 3.51
N THR A 644 15.91 -13.78 3.14
CA THR A 644 15.04 -14.93 3.45
C THR A 644 15.40 -15.60 4.78
N ASP A 645 16.53 -15.23 5.39
CA ASP A 645 16.93 -15.77 6.68
C ASP A 645 15.97 -15.29 7.79
N GLU A 646 15.41 -16.24 8.56
CA GLU A 646 14.49 -15.96 9.67
C GLU A 646 15.12 -15.19 10.83
N SER A 647 16.45 -15.16 10.91
CA SER A 647 17.19 -14.42 11.94
C SER A 647 17.43 -12.94 11.60
N GLN A 648 17.17 -12.53 10.36
CA GLN A 648 17.36 -11.15 9.91
C GLN A 648 16.09 -10.33 10.11
N SER A 649 16.23 -9.18 10.76
CA SER A 649 15.12 -8.23 10.94
C SER A 649 15.01 -7.24 9.78
N VAL A 650 13.93 -6.45 9.77
CA VAL A 650 13.81 -5.27 8.89
C VAL A 650 14.99 -4.31 9.06
N PHE A 651 15.52 -4.13 10.27
CA PHE A 651 16.69 -3.28 10.46
C PHE A 651 17.93 -3.86 9.77
N ASP A 652 18.17 -5.17 9.93
CA ASP A 652 19.37 -5.83 9.39
C ASP A 652 19.36 -5.87 7.86
N ASN A 653 18.18 -6.03 7.24
CA ASN A 653 18.01 -6.06 5.79
C ASN A 653 17.97 -4.67 5.14
N LEU A 654 17.73 -3.59 5.90
CA LEU A 654 17.74 -2.21 5.38
C LEU A 654 19.04 -1.47 5.67
N VAL A 655 19.61 -1.66 6.86
CA VAL A 655 20.78 -0.89 7.33
C VAL A 655 22.04 -1.75 7.23
N ASN A 656 23.04 -1.26 6.49
CA ASN A 656 24.37 -1.83 6.48
C ASN A 656 25.13 -1.44 7.77
N GLU A 657 24.77 -2.11 8.87
CA GLU A 657 25.28 -1.83 10.22
C GLU A 657 26.82 -1.89 10.26
N ALA A 658 27.41 -2.87 9.57
CA ALA A 658 28.86 -3.07 9.57
C ALA A 658 29.61 -1.90 8.91
N GLN A 659 29.04 -1.29 7.88
CA GLN A 659 29.59 -0.09 7.24
C GLN A 659 29.44 1.13 8.13
N MET A 660 28.27 1.33 8.72
CA MET A 660 28.02 2.43 9.67
C MET A 660 28.96 2.36 10.87
N LYS A 661 29.12 1.18 11.50
CA LYS A 661 30.03 0.98 12.64
C LYS A 661 31.48 1.27 12.28
N LYS A 662 31.93 0.84 11.10
CA LYS A 662 33.28 1.13 10.61
C LYS A 662 33.48 2.64 10.45
N PHE A 663 32.55 3.31 9.77
CA PHE A 663 32.59 4.76 9.57
C PHE A 663 32.65 5.52 10.90
N LEU A 664 31.79 5.18 11.87
CA LEU A 664 31.77 5.82 13.18
C LEU A 664 33.05 5.54 13.99
N SER A 665 33.62 4.34 13.85
CA SER A 665 34.90 4.01 14.50
C SER A 665 36.06 4.85 13.97
N ASP A 666 36.06 5.13 12.67
CA ASP A 666 37.14 5.85 11.99
C ASP A 666 37.04 7.37 12.23
N ARG A 667 35.83 7.95 12.21
CA ARG A 667 35.63 9.41 12.35
C ARG A 667 35.33 9.88 13.76
N GLU A 668 34.55 9.12 14.52
CA GLU A 668 34.02 9.49 15.84
C GLU A 668 34.34 8.41 16.89
N PRO A 669 35.63 8.08 17.11
CA PRO A 669 36.04 6.88 17.84
C PRO A 669 35.56 6.84 19.29
N VAL A 670 35.36 8.01 19.90
CA VAL A 670 34.95 8.19 21.31
C VAL A 670 33.44 8.33 21.45
N SER A 671 32.83 9.30 20.73
CA SER A 671 31.42 9.62 20.86
C SER A 671 30.52 8.55 20.24
N ARG A 672 31.00 7.89 19.18
CA ARG A 672 30.24 6.96 18.32
C ARG A 672 28.96 7.57 17.76
N VAL A 673 28.92 8.90 17.64
CA VAL A 673 27.76 9.65 17.16
C VAL A 673 28.22 10.64 16.10
N TYR A 674 27.61 10.57 14.92
CA TYR A 674 27.87 11.50 13.83
C TYR A 674 26.57 12.16 13.37
N THR A 675 26.59 13.49 13.20
CA THR A 675 25.44 14.25 12.67
C THR A 675 25.81 14.84 11.31
N PHE A 676 25.17 14.34 10.27
CA PHE A 676 25.18 14.94 8.95
C PHE A 676 24.20 16.11 8.93
N THR A 677 24.60 17.25 8.37
CA THR A 677 23.72 18.41 8.16
C THR A 677 23.70 18.73 6.68
N ALA A 678 22.54 18.72 6.04
CA ALA A 678 22.41 19.08 4.63
C ALA A 678 22.78 20.55 4.38
N SER A 679 23.05 20.91 3.12
CA SER A 679 23.34 22.30 2.73
C SER A 679 22.22 23.27 3.13
N ALA A 680 22.56 24.56 3.22
CA ALA A 680 21.60 25.62 3.54
C ALA A 680 20.42 25.64 2.54
N ASP A 681 20.69 25.35 1.26
CA ASP A 681 19.68 25.25 0.20
C ASP A 681 18.68 24.10 0.42
N ASN A 682 19.10 23.07 1.16
CA ASN A 682 18.27 21.94 1.59
C ASN A 682 17.69 22.13 3.01
N GLY A 683 17.66 23.38 3.52
CA GLY A 683 17.03 23.74 4.80
C GLY A 683 17.86 23.43 6.05
N GLY A 684 19.11 22.97 5.91
CA GLY A 684 19.95 22.59 7.04
C GLY A 684 19.40 21.42 7.86
N LEU A 685 18.63 20.54 7.21
CA LEU A 685 18.07 19.31 7.80
C LEU A 685 19.18 18.33 8.16
N GLN A 686 18.93 17.46 9.15
CA GLN A 686 19.97 16.63 9.75
C GLN A 686 19.65 15.13 9.67
N ALA A 687 20.70 14.32 9.51
CA ALA A 687 20.70 12.88 9.78
C ALA A 687 21.66 12.57 10.92
N MET A 688 21.29 11.64 11.79
CA MET A 688 22.10 11.23 12.93
C MET A 688 22.35 9.73 12.90
N PHE A 689 23.62 9.33 13.05
CA PHE A 689 24.07 7.95 13.08
C PHE A 689 24.75 7.68 14.41
N CYS A 690 24.29 6.66 15.14
CA CYS A 690 24.74 6.38 16.50
C CYS A 690 25.05 4.89 16.69
N ASP A 691 26.27 4.59 17.15
CA ASP A 691 26.65 3.26 17.63
C ASP A 691 26.94 3.30 19.13
N ASN A 692 25.91 3.57 19.94
CA ASN A 692 26.04 3.74 21.39
C ASN A 692 25.14 2.78 22.18
N SER A 693 25.63 2.39 23.36
CA SER A 693 24.86 1.57 24.31
C SER A 693 23.88 2.41 25.16
N GLN A 694 23.92 3.73 25.05
CA GLN A 694 23.06 4.64 25.79
C GLN A 694 21.85 5.02 24.95
N THR A 695 20.68 5.12 25.60
CA THR A 695 19.45 5.55 24.93
C THR A 695 19.58 6.96 24.36
N LEU A 696 19.36 7.10 23.05
CA LEU A 696 19.30 8.39 22.35
C LEU A 696 17.98 9.09 22.68
N LYS A 697 18.06 10.25 23.34
CA LYS A 697 16.88 11.05 23.70
C LYS A 697 16.64 12.16 22.68
N ILE A 698 15.54 12.09 21.95
CA ILE A 698 15.13 13.11 20.99
C ILE A 698 14.21 14.11 21.70
N ASN A 699 14.68 15.36 21.79
CA ASN A 699 13.91 16.50 22.29
C ASN A 699 13.42 17.38 21.12
N GLN A 700 12.60 18.38 21.41
CA GLN A 700 12.03 19.25 20.36
C GLN A 700 13.13 19.99 19.56
N ALA A 701 14.18 20.48 20.21
CA ALA A 701 15.26 21.19 19.53
C ALA A 701 16.00 20.31 18.50
N MET A 702 16.12 19.00 18.77
CA MET A 702 16.62 18.04 17.78
C MET A 702 15.58 17.80 16.68
N ALA A 703 14.32 17.56 17.07
CA ALA A 703 13.23 17.23 16.16
C ALA A 703 12.93 18.32 15.11
N ASP A 704 13.24 19.58 15.41
CA ASP A 704 13.05 20.70 14.48
C ASP A 704 13.81 20.50 13.15
N LYS A 705 15.01 19.90 13.19
CA LYS A 705 15.87 19.71 12.01
C LYS A 705 16.18 18.25 11.67
N LEU A 706 16.11 17.36 12.64
CA LEU A 706 16.43 15.95 12.45
C LEU A 706 15.33 15.28 11.61
N ARG A 707 15.72 14.59 10.54
CA ARG A 707 14.81 13.87 9.61
C ARG A 707 15.14 12.41 9.41
N LEU A 708 16.36 11.99 9.78
CA LEU A 708 16.77 10.61 9.71
C LEU A 708 17.61 10.28 10.95
N VAL A 709 17.26 9.19 11.62
CA VAL A 709 18.03 8.65 12.74
C VAL A 709 18.29 7.18 12.46
N ILE A 710 19.55 6.77 12.53
CA ILE A 710 19.93 5.36 12.47
C ILE A 710 20.77 5.06 13.71
N THR A 711 20.35 4.08 14.50
CA THR A 711 21.09 3.72 15.71
C THR A 711 21.06 2.22 15.99
N THR A 712 22.15 1.72 16.56
CA THR A 712 22.25 0.34 17.07
C THR A 712 21.67 0.21 18.48
N GLY A 713 21.40 1.33 19.17
CA GLY A 713 20.87 1.37 20.53
C GLY A 713 19.38 1.71 20.60
N ASP A 714 18.93 2.03 21.82
CA ASP A 714 17.55 2.43 22.10
C ASP A 714 17.31 3.91 21.77
N VAL A 715 16.08 4.27 21.41
CA VAL A 715 15.65 5.67 21.21
C VAL A 715 14.50 6.00 22.15
N GLN A 716 14.50 7.23 22.69
CA GLN A 716 13.40 7.77 23.47
C GLN A 716 12.95 9.11 22.87
N ILE A 717 11.68 9.20 22.49
CA ILE A 717 11.05 10.46 22.08
C ILE A 717 10.50 11.15 23.31
N GLY A 718 10.92 12.39 23.56
CA GLY A 718 10.51 13.16 24.74
C GLY A 718 9.01 13.49 24.79
N GLU A 719 8.53 13.89 25.96
CA GLU A 719 7.13 14.28 26.14
C GLU A 719 6.75 15.45 25.22
N ASN A 720 5.60 15.35 24.55
CA ASN A 720 5.07 16.34 23.61
C ASN A 720 6.03 16.76 22.48
N VAL A 721 7.01 15.91 22.15
CA VAL A 721 7.91 16.16 21.03
C VAL A 721 7.22 15.82 19.72
N GLN A 722 7.21 16.77 18.78
CA GLN A 722 6.77 16.53 17.41
C GLN A 722 7.99 16.24 16.54
N PHE A 723 8.13 14.98 16.13
CA PHE A 723 9.18 14.51 15.24
C PHE A 723 8.62 14.27 13.83
N LYS A 724 9.39 14.68 12.82
CA LYS A 724 9.08 14.49 11.41
C LYS A 724 10.24 13.77 10.75
N GLY A 725 9.98 12.68 10.02
CA GLY A 725 11.02 11.91 9.33
C GLY A 725 11.10 10.46 9.80
N ILE A 726 12.29 9.86 9.73
CA ILE A 726 12.49 8.42 9.88
C ILE A 726 13.41 8.12 11.07
N ILE A 727 13.03 7.15 11.90
CA ILE A 727 13.88 6.61 12.96
C ILE A 727 14.02 5.11 12.77
N MET A 728 15.27 4.66 12.62
CA MET A 728 15.66 3.26 12.55
C MET A 728 16.54 2.91 13.74
N ALA A 729 16.03 2.07 14.62
CA ALA A 729 16.71 1.61 15.81
C ALA A 729 16.79 0.08 15.79
N LYS A 730 18.02 -0.44 15.98
CA LYS A 730 18.19 -1.87 16.28
C LYS A 730 17.68 -2.20 17.68
N GLY A 731 17.78 -1.23 18.60
CA GLY A 731 17.14 -1.31 19.91
C GLY A 731 15.65 -0.96 19.87
N ARG A 732 15.08 -0.73 21.04
CA ARG A 732 13.66 -0.36 21.17
C ARG A 732 13.44 1.13 21.01
N ILE A 733 12.21 1.51 20.68
CA ILE A 733 11.79 2.92 20.68
C ILE A 733 10.76 3.15 21.78
N THR A 734 11.04 4.11 22.66
CA THR A 734 10.13 4.54 23.73
C THR A 734 9.48 5.87 23.36
N LEU A 735 8.16 5.88 23.26
CA LEU A 735 7.35 7.07 23.03
C LEU A 735 6.88 7.61 24.38
N CYS A 736 7.40 8.76 24.80
CA CYS A 736 6.86 9.45 25.97
C CYS A 736 5.48 10.05 25.65
N ALA A 737 4.71 10.33 26.70
CA ALA A 737 3.37 10.86 26.58
C ALA A 737 3.26 12.10 25.67
N GLY A 738 2.28 12.09 24.77
CA GLY A 738 2.00 13.20 23.87
C GLY A 738 2.96 13.32 22.67
N ALA A 739 3.87 12.37 22.47
CA ALA A 739 4.77 12.39 21.32
C ALA A 739 3.98 12.31 19.99
N GLN A 740 4.41 13.05 18.98
CA GLN A 740 3.77 13.07 17.67
C GLN A 740 4.81 12.76 16.61
N LEU A 741 4.59 11.70 15.84
CA LEU A 741 5.50 11.26 14.79
C LEU A 741 4.76 11.34 13.45
N GLU A 742 5.28 12.14 12.53
CA GLU A 742 4.77 12.27 11.16
C GLU A 742 5.82 11.86 10.12
N SER A 743 5.41 11.12 9.09
CA SER A 743 6.26 10.87 7.94
C SER A 743 6.54 12.19 7.22
N ALA A 744 7.78 12.38 6.79
CA ALA A 744 8.17 13.53 5.99
C ALA A 744 8.98 13.07 4.77
N PRO A 745 8.35 12.38 3.80
CA PRO A 745 9.03 11.72 2.69
C PRO A 745 10.00 12.62 1.93
N LEU A 746 9.56 13.84 1.60
CA LEU A 746 10.36 14.80 0.83
C LEU A 746 11.56 15.34 1.62
N GLU A 747 11.37 15.62 2.91
CA GLU A 747 12.44 16.14 3.77
C GLU A 747 13.45 15.04 4.13
N ALA A 748 12.98 13.82 4.38
CA ALA A 748 13.81 12.64 4.57
C ALA A 748 14.62 12.32 3.30
N ALA A 749 14.01 12.35 2.11
CA ALA A 749 14.70 12.12 0.85
C ALA A 749 15.82 13.14 0.59
N ARG A 750 15.60 14.42 0.89
CA ARG A 750 16.64 15.47 0.76
C ARG A 750 17.85 15.21 1.63
N VAL A 751 17.63 14.72 2.85
CA VAL A 751 18.73 14.34 3.75
C VAL A 751 19.39 13.05 3.28
N PHE A 752 18.60 12.06 2.86
CA PHE A 752 19.09 10.77 2.37
C PHE A 752 20.01 10.89 1.14
N GLN A 753 19.63 11.77 0.20
CA GLN A 753 20.42 12.08 -1.01
C GLN A 753 21.50 13.12 -0.77
N GLY A 754 21.59 13.64 0.45
CA GLY A 754 22.60 14.61 0.83
C GLY A 754 24.00 14.02 0.66
N VAL A 755 24.89 14.82 0.11
CA VAL A 755 26.30 14.49 -0.01
C VAL A 755 27.10 15.58 0.67
N MET A 756 28.03 15.21 1.54
CA MET A 756 29.03 16.13 2.03
C MET A 756 30.43 15.66 1.67
N THR A 757 31.22 16.61 1.18
CA THR A 757 32.63 16.45 0.95
C THR A 757 33.35 17.01 2.17
N ASP A 758 33.88 16.13 3.01
CA ASP A 758 34.67 16.52 4.17
C ASP A 758 35.95 15.68 4.21
N GLN A 759 37.09 16.37 4.22
CA GLN A 759 38.45 15.80 4.30
C GLN A 759 38.69 14.61 3.34
N ASP A 760 38.58 14.85 2.03
CA ASP A 760 38.89 13.92 0.93
C ASP A 760 38.01 12.67 0.79
N ALA A 761 36.91 12.55 1.56
CA ALA A 761 35.91 11.50 1.37
C ALA A 761 34.48 12.06 1.28
N THR A 762 33.80 11.68 0.20
CA THR A 762 32.38 11.91 -0.03
C THR A 762 31.58 10.96 0.84
N VAL A 763 30.78 11.47 1.77
CA VAL A 763 29.93 10.66 2.64
C VAL A 763 28.48 11.03 2.39
N SER A 764 27.64 10.01 2.15
CA SER A 764 26.20 10.17 2.01
C SER A 764 25.47 9.25 2.99
N PRO A 765 24.36 9.69 3.61
CA PRO A 765 23.50 8.83 4.43
C PRO A 765 23.09 7.51 3.76
N ARG A 766 22.92 7.51 2.42
CA ARG A 766 22.57 6.31 1.66
C ARG A 766 23.62 5.21 1.73
N ASP A 767 24.89 5.55 1.99
CA ASP A 767 25.99 4.59 2.07
C ASP A 767 25.86 3.64 3.28
N PHE A 768 24.93 3.93 4.20
CA PHE A 768 24.63 3.08 5.36
C PHE A 768 23.41 2.18 5.16
N PHE A 769 22.85 2.15 3.94
CA PHE A 769 21.74 1.28 3.58
C PHE A 769 22.17 0.24 2.58
N TRP A 770 21.66 -0.98 2.72
CA TRP A 770 21.79 -1.97 1.66
C TRP A 770 21.06 -1.50 0.42
N GLU A 771 21.71 -1.55 -0.74
CA GLU A 771 21.15 -1.05 -2.00
C GLU A 771 20.77 0.44 -1.95
N GLY A 772 21.44 1.25 -1.11
CA GLY A 772 21.14 2.66 -0.87
C GLY A 772 20.97 3.51 -2.14
N ASP A 773 21.74 3.22 -3.19
CA ASP A 773 21.66 3.90 -4.49
C ASP A 773 20.32 3.69 -5.23
N LYS A 774 19.57 2.63 -4.89
CA LYS A 774 18.27 2.34 -5.49
C LYS A 774 17.11 3.04 -4.78
N TYR A 775 17.31 3.59 -3.57
CA TYR A 775 16.28 4.36 -2.84
C TYR A 775 16.28 5.86 -3.20
N VAL A 776 17.07 6.28 -4.18
CA VAL A 776 17.17 7.67 -4.65
C VAL A 776 15.95 8.01 -5.52
N LEU A 777 15.29 9.15 -5.24
CA LEU A 777 14.19 9.65 -6.08
C LEU A 777 14.71 9.82 -7.51
N GLY A 778 14.11 9.12 -8.46
CA GLY A 778 14.50 9.15 -9.88
C GLY A 778 15.34 7.96 -10.35
N ASN A 779 15.63 6.96 -9.50
CA ASN A 779 16.27 5.71 -9.91
C ASN A 779 15.23 4.57 -9.97
N SER A 780 14.45 4.50 -11.03
CA SER A 780 13.76 3.26 -11.42
C SER A 780 14.77 2.35 -12.12
N THR A 781 15.71 1.75 -11.38
CA THR A 781 16.62 0.78 -11.99
C THR A 781 15.87 -0.54 -12.15
N SER A 782 15.36 -0.80 -13.35
CA SER A 782 15.14 -2.15 -13.83
C SER A 782 16.47 -2.89 -13.80
N ALA A 783 16.56 -3.97 -13.02
CA ALA A 783 17.60 -4.96 -13.20
C ALA A 783 17.37 -5.63 -14.56
N GLY A 784 17.99 -5.10 -15.62
CA GLY A 784 17.85 -5.64 -16.97
C GLY A 784 18.25 -4.64 -18.04
N ASP A 785 19.37 -4.94 -18.69
CA ASP A 785 19.90 -4.43 -19.95
C ASP A 785 20.63 -3.07 -20.01
N ASP A 786 21.91 -3.21 -20.35
CA ASP A 786 22.75 -2.23 -21.04
C ASP A 786 22.01 -1.66 -22.26
N SER A 787 21.40 -0.48 -22.12
CA SER A 787 21.35 0.47 -23.23
C SER A 787 21.22 1.90 -22.72
N GLN A 788 22.04 2.78 -23.28
CA GLN A 788 22.16 4.18 -22.90
C GLN A 788 20.91 5.00 -23.23
N ASN A 789 20.56 5.90 -22.30
CA ASN A 789 19.83 7.17 -22.43
C ASN A 789 18.32 7.22 -22.09
N ALA A 790 18.07 7.93 -20.97
CA ALA A 790 16.93 8.82 -20.64
C ALA A 790 15.58 8.22 -20.19
N ASP A 791 15.50 7.89 -18.89
CA ASP A 791 14.24 7.64 -18.15
C ASP A 791 13.59 8.96 -17.66
N VAL A 792 13.16 9.82 -18.59
CA VAL A 792 12.23 10.94 -18.29
C VAL A 792 11.09 10.87 -19.29
N TYR A 793 9.85 10.72 -18.81
CA TYR A 793 8.65 10.78 -19.63
C TYR A 793 8.47 12.18 -20.23
N ASP A 794 8.93 12.41 -21.46
CA ASP A 794 8.61 13.62 -22.19
C ASP A 794 7.24 13.46 -22.89
N LEU A 795 6.22 14.17 -22.39
CA LEU A 795 4.88 14.19 -22.99
C LEU A 795 4.91 14.68 -24.44
N ALA A 796 5.94 15.43 -24.84
CA ALA A 796 6.12 15.92 -26.21
C ALA A 796 6.36 14.82 -27.24
N ASP A 797 6.87 13.66 -26.81
CA ASP A 797 7.13 12.49 -27.68
C ASP A 797 5.85 11.74 -28.07
N TYR A 798 4.76 11.96 -27.34
CA TYR A 798 3.48 11.28 -27.55
C TYR A 798 2.49 12.05 -28.40
N VAL A 799 2.77 13.31 -28.77
CA VAL A 799 1.91 14.12 -29.66
C VAL A 799 2.70 14.54 -30.90
N SER A 800 2.33 13.98 -32.06
CA SER A 800 3.03 14.22 -33.33
C SER A 800 2.10 14.65 -34.46
N TYR A 801 2.57 15.55 -35.32
CA TYR A 801 1.87 15.93 -36.53
C TYR A 801 2.10 14.91 -37.65
N LYS A 802 1.04 14.63 -38.41
CA LYS A 802 1.05 13.81 -39.62
C LYS A 802 0.44 14.61 -40.78
N ASN A 803 0.85 14.29 -42.00
CA ASN A 803 0.31 14.87 -43.23
C ASN A 803 0.29 16.42 -43.28
N TRP A 804 1.32 17.05 -42.73
CA TRP A 804 1.45 18.51 -42.65
C TRP A 804 1.45 19.19 -44.03
N ARG A 805 0.60 20.19 -44.22
CA ARG A 805 0.54 21.04 -45.42
C ARG A 805 0.40 22.51 -45.03
N LYS A 806 1.11 23.38 -45.74
CA LYS A 806 1.01 24.84 -45.63
C LYS A 806 0.50 25.40 -46.95
N GLU A 807 -0.51 26.25 -46.90
CA GLU A 807 -1.08 26.96 -48.06
C GLU A 807 -1.16 28.47 -47.82
#